data_AF-A0A6A6DC25-F1
#
_entry.id   AF-A0A6A6DC25-F1
#
_cell.length_a   1.000
_cell.length_b   1.000
_cell.length_c   1.000
_cell.angle_alpha   90.00
_cell.angle_beta   90.00
_cell.angle_gamma   90.00
#
_symmetry.space_group_name_H-M   'P 1'
#
loop_
_entity.id
_entity.type
_entity.pdbx_description
1 polymer ?
#
loop_
_entity_poly.entity_id
_entity_poly.type
_entity_poly.pdbx_seq_one_letter_code
_entity_poly.pdbx_strand_id
1 'polypeptide(L)'
;MASVVPSREVLTFFRHSIRSSFRPRPQCLRPRHDPRRIATFTHSHHAEAVSIIPTSVNTNSADFQENKRQMDNVMAGLTELHSKIALGGPQRAREKHVSRGKMLVRDRITALIDPGSTFLELSQLAGYGVYPGEDVPAGGIVTGIGTVEGVTCVIVANDSTVKGGTYYPITVKKHLRAQAIAQENRLPCIYLVDSGGANLPHQADVFPDREHFGRIFYNQARMSSIGIPQISVVMGPCTAGGAYVPSMSDESIIVAEQGHIFLAGPPLVKAATGEVVSAEDLGGGKLHSEISGVTDYLAVDDAHAIVLARRSISNLNWYRNLSSPSSSSTKSYKEPLYDPKELSGIVGTNLRRQIPAHEIIARIVDGSSFAEFKPLYGSTLVTGFGRIYGHSVGIVANNGILFSESSLKGAHFVQLCSKRQIPLVFLQNISGFMVGADAEKGGIAKNGAKLVTAVSCAEVPKFTIVFGSSAGAGNYGMCGRAYSPRLLFTWPNARTSVMGAEQLSSVMEAVGKETDPELKARIERESEATFGSARLWDDGVIPPEHTRMVLGLGLQASMGGQANQIKGVAKKVAADLVSQYATMPSGGSGTIIKSGIPGLLTYPPYYWWEAGAMFGQLIDYWYYTNDSTYNDLVKDGILFQIGEQENLMPSNQSKDEGNDDQLFWAFTCMSAAELNFPNPPADKPGWLALAQSVMNQLISRWDPSVCKGGLRWQIYQWIDGYNYKNTAANGGMFQLGARLAKYTGNHTYAEWAEKAYDWLAQSPMMTKDYKIYDGTNVLRGCVDADQLQWSYNYGIMIGGAAYMYNYTNGSETWRSRLQGFLNHSSVFFPQDKNSVMVEVACEATQKCDVDQWSFKAYLSRWLAVAAQLAPFTYDQIMPRLQASAKAAAKQCNGGDSGTMCGSRWFYDNFDGNGGVGQQMSALSVISANLISEVKAPYSADNGGTSQGNPAAGTGGNAPPDVEFVEVTTADKAGAGILTVVALGLTVGGGWFMIS
;
A
#
# COMPACT_ATOMS: atom_id res chain seq x y z
N MET A 1 62.04 45.37 62.94
CA MET A 1 62.64 45.79 61.65
C MET A 1 62.77 44.52 60.82
N ALA A 2 61.89 44.31 59.84
CA ALA A 2 62.02 44.83 58.47
C ALA A 2 63.04 44.02 57.64
N SER A 3 62.48 43.24 56.69
CA SER A 3 63.03 42.86 55.36
C SER A 3 64.52 42.57 55.17
N VAL A 4 64.85 41.45 54.48
CA VAL A 4 65.38 41.45 53.10
C VAL A 4 65.73 40.01 52.61
N VAL A 5 65.51 39.78 51.31
CA VAL A 5 65.81 38.64 50.39
C VAL A 5 67.34 38.53 50.15
N PRO A 6 68.03 37.40 49.76
CA PRO A 6 67.61 36.35 48.81
C PRO A 6 68.04 34.86 49.02
N SER A 7 67.37 33.99 48.23
CA SER A 7 67.79 32.77 47.49
C SER A 7 68.74 31.67 48.03
N ARG A 8 68.22 30.43 47.97
CA ARG A 8 68.84 29.14 47.52
C ARG A 8 70.24 28.74 48.06
N GLU A 9 70.25 27.94 49.14
CA GLU A 9 70.73 26.52 49.18
C GLU A 9 70.94 26.02 50.63
N VAL A 10 69.91 25.43 51.25
CA VAL A 10 69.87 24.81 52.62
C VAL A 10 68.64 23.86 52.65
N LEU A 11 68.59 22.64 53.21
CA LEU A 11 69.51 21.51 53.47
C LEU A 11 68.68 20.24 53.14
N THR A 12 69.10 19.20 52.43
CA THR A 12 70.13 18.14 52.65
C THR A 12 69.84 17.13 53.78
N PHE A 13 69.98 15.83 53.46
CA PHE A 13 69.94 14.63 54.34
C PHE A 13 68.54 14.26 54.94
N PHE A 14 68.12 12.98 54.98
CA PHE A 14 68.85 11.81 55.50
C PHE A 14 68.68 10.47 54.75
N ARG A 15 69.84 9.89 54.41
CA ARG A 15 70.28 8.46 54.48
C ARG A 15 69.38 7.29 54.02
N HIS A 16 69.96 6.47 53.14
CA HIS A 16 69.62 5.06 52.89
C HIS A 16 69.64 4.17 54.15
N SER A 17 68.82 3.11 54.16
CA SER A 17 69.24 1.73 54.54
C SER A 17 68.21 0.63 54.16
N ILE A 18 68.56 -0.17 53.15
CA ILE A 18 68.54 -1.65 53.10
C ILE A 18 67.58 -2.40 54.07
N ARG A 19 66.59 -3.15 53.55
CA ARG A 19 66.49 -4.65 53.54
C ARG A 19 65.09 -5.17 53.11
N SER A 20 65.05 -6.35 52.52
CA SER A 20 63.81 -7.11 52.22
C SER A 20 63.71 -8.39 53.06
N SER A 21 62.50 -8.76 53.53
CA SER A 21 61.99 -10.16 53.49
C SER A 21 60.63 -10.39 54.21
N PHE A 22 59.63 -10.85 53.43
CA PHE A 22 58.55 -11.83 53.71
C PHE A 22 57.79 -11.96 55.07
N ARG A 23 56.46 -11.69 54.99
CA ARG A 23 55.27 -12.45 55.54
C ARG A 23 55.03 -12.49 57.07
N PRO A 24 53.76 -12.58 57.58
CA PRO A 24 52.66 -13.44 57.10
C PRO A 24 51.21 -12.84 56.97
N ARG A 25 50.25 -13.72 56.67
CA ARG A 25 48.79 -13.56 56.39
C ARG A 25 47.92 -13.47 57.67
N PRO A 26 46.56 -13.41 57.60
CA PRO A 26 45.67 -12.52 56.83
C PRO A 26 44.52 -11.92 57.68
N GLN A 27 43.89 -10.82 57.25
CA GLN A 27 42.53 -10.44 57.69
C GLN A 27 41.68 -9.94 56.52
N CYS A 28 40.36 -10.15 56.60
CA CYS A 28 39.41 -10.01 55.50
C CYS A 28 39.36 -8.60 54.88
N LEU A 29 39.72 -8.49 53.60
CA LEU A 29 39.31 -7.36 52.77
C LEU A 29 37.90 -7.62 52.24
N ARG A 30 36.95 -6.77 52.61
CA ARG A 30 35.62 -6.70 51.97
C ARG A 30 35.78 -6.47 50.46
N PRO A 31 34.91 -7.03 49.60
CA PRO A 31 34.95 -6.71 48.18
C PRO A 31 34.73 -5.20 48.00
N ARG A 32 35.67 -4.54 47.32
CA ARG A 32 35.46 -3.16 46.87
C ARG A 32 34.37 -3.17 45.80
N HIS A 33 33.23 -2.56 46.09
CA HIS A 33 32.31 -2.13 45.05
C HIS A 33 32.97 -1.00 44.27
N ASP A 34 33.63 -1.32 43.15
CA ASP A 34 33.89 -0.31 42.13
C ASP A 34 32.52 0.16 41.58
N PRO A 35 32.22 1.48 41.64
CA PRO A 35 30.99 1.99 41.05
C PRO A 35 31.09 1.82 39.53
N ARG A 36 30.13 1.08 38.94
CA ARG A 36 30.06 0.91 37.48
C ARG A 36 30.04 2.28 36.82
N ARG A 37 31.00 2.55 35.94
CA ARG A 37 30.97 3.77 35.10
C ARG A 37 29.69 3.73 34.27
N ILE A 38 28.81 4.69 34.51
CA ILE A 38 27.56 4.85 33.75
C ILE A 38 27.95 5.27 32.33
N ALA A 39 27.56 4.48 31.33
CA ALA A 39 27.73 4.86 29.94
C ALA A 39 26.76 6.03 29.62
N THR A 40 27.31 7.20 29.34
CA THR A 40 26.51 8.39 28.97
C THR A 40 25.95 8.32 27.55
N PHE A 41 26.50 7.45 26.71
CA PHE A 41 26.05 7.20 25.34
C PHE A 41 26.41 5.78 24.90
N THR A 42 25.48 5.09 24.24
CA THR A 42 25.71 3.77 23.63
C THR A 42 25.55 3.91 22.12
N HIS A 43 26.64 3.79 21.38
CA HIS A 43 26.62 3.93 19.92
C HIS A 43 25.94 2.73 19.26
N SER A 44 25.22 2.96 18.16
CA SER A 44 24.57 1.94 17.33
C SER A 44 25.45 0.74 16.94
N HIS A 45 26.77 0.94 16.76
CA HIS A 45 27.68 -0.15 16.39
C HIS A 45 27.85 -1.20 17.51
N HIS A 46 27.59 -0.85 18.78
CA HIS A 46 27.55 -1.84 19.86
C HIS A 46 26.37 -2.81 19.70
N ALA A 47 25.21 -2.32 19.26
CA ALA A 47 24.04 -3.16 18.99
C ALA A 47 24.25 -4.05 17.76
N GLU A 48 24.97 -3.55 16.75
CA GLU A 48 25.39 -4.36 15.60
C GLU A 48 26.38 -5.47 16.03
N ALA A 49 27.40 -5.13 16.83
CA ALA A 49 28.44 -6.06 17.26
C ALA A 49 27.90 -7.25 18.08
N VAL A 50 26.92 -7.04 18.97
CA VAL A 50 26.29 -8.13 19.74
C VAL A 50 25.33 -9.00 18.90
N SER A 51 25.01 -8.57 17.68
CA SER A 51 24.13 -9.30 16.77
C SER A 51 24.89 -10.16 15.75
N ILE A 52 26.22 -10.07 15.66
CA ILE A 52 27.02 -10.89 14.75
C ILE A 52 27.02 -12.34 15.25
N ILE A 53 26.57 -13.29 14.42
CA ILE A 53 26.67 -14.72 14.73
C ILE A 53 28.14 -15.17 14.58
N PRO A 54 28.80 -15.70 15.62
CA PRO A 54 30.09 -16.34 15.47
C PRO A 54 29.91 -17.76 14.89
N THR A 55 30.64 -18.11 13.83
CA THR A 55 30.66 -19.50 13.33
C THR A 55 31.49 -20.41 14.23
N SER A 56 31.02 -21.64 14.38
CA SER A 56 31.68 -22.78 15.03
C SER A 56 32.23 -23.80 14.01
N VAL A 57 31.97 -23.59 12.71
CA VAL A 57 32.28 -24.54 11.64
C VAL A 57 33.77 -24.54 11.34
N ASN A 58 34.41 -25.71 11.49
CA ASN A 58 35.74 -25.97 10.96
C ASN A 58 35.63 -26.68 9.60
N THR A 59 35.90 -25.95 8.53
CA THR A 59 35.85 -26.46 7.14
C THR A 59 36.90 -27.53 6.85
N ASN A 60 37.95 -27.66 7.68
CA ASN A 60 38.96 -28.72 7.58
C ASN A 60 38.61 -29.98 8.41
N SER A 61 37.46 -30.02 9.08
CA SER A 61 37.03 -31.19 9.84
C SER A 61 36.56 -32.34 8.93
N ALA A 62 36.78 -33.58 9.37
CA ALA A 62 36.39 -34.77 8.62
C ALA A 62 34.87 -34.83 8.37
N ASP A 63 34.05 -34.46 9.36
CA ASP A 63 32.60 -34.39 9.21
C ASP A 63 32.14 -33.36 8.17
N PHE A 64 32.75 -32.17 8.14
CA PHE A 64 32.43 -31.15 7.13
C PHE A 64 32.80 -31.63 5.71
N GLN A 65 33.98 -32.24 5.56
CA GLN A 65 34.45 -32.75 4.28
C GLN A 65 33.58 -33.91 3.78
N GLU A 66 33.15 -34.81 4.66
CA GLU A 66 32.25 -35.91 4.30
C GLU A 66 30.84 -35.41 3.96
N ASN A 67 30.26 -34.51 4.77
CA ASN A 67 29.00 -33.84 4.46
C ASN A 67 29.05 -33.16 3.09
N LYS A 68 30.14 -32.43 2.82
CA LYS A 68 30.36 -31.72 1.55
C LYS A 68 30.45 -32.72 0.39
N ARG A 69 31.25 -33.79 0.51
CA ARG A 69 31.38 -34.85 -0.50
C ARG A 69 30.02 -35.49 -0.83
N GLN A 70 29.21 -35.77 0.18
CA GLN A 70 27.87 -36.33 0.01
C GLN A 70 26.92 -35.34 -0.69
N MET A 71 26.92 -34.07 -0.29
CA MET A 71 26.10 -33.03 -0.93
C MET A 71 26.53 -32.76 -2.37
N ASP A 72 27.83 -32.65 -2.63
CA ASP A 72 28.40 -32.41 -3.96
C ASP A 72 28.00 -33.52 -4.95
N ASN A 73 27.91 -34.78 -4.50
CA ASN A 73 27.39 -35.89 -5.31
C ASN A 73 25.90 -35.72 -5.68
N VAL A 74 25.05 -35.31 -4.71
CA VAL A 74 23.61 -35.06 -4.97
C VAL A 74 23.43 -33.83 -5.89
N MET A 75 24.24 -32.80 -5.68
CA MET A 75 24.29 -31.60 -6.52
C MET A 75 24.72 -31.91 -7.95
N ALA A 76 25.69 -32.82 -8.16
CA ALA A 76 26.10 -33.27 -9.48
C ALA A 76 24.95 -33.96 -10.22
N GLY A 77 24.24 -34.90 -9.57
CA GLY A 77 23.06 -35.56 -10.13
C GLY A 77 21.91 -34.59 -10.45
N LEU A 78 21.68 -33.59 -9.58
CA LEU A 78 20.70 -32.52 -9.86
C LEU A 78 21.13 -31.65 -11.04
N THR A 79 22.42 -31.35 -11.18
CA THR A 79 22.97 -30.55 -12.28
C THR A 79 22.86 -31.30 -13.61
N GLU A 80 23.13 -32.61 -13.64
CA GLU A 80 22.90 -33.45 -14.81
C GLU A 80 21.41 -33.49 -15.19
N LEU A 81 20.52 -33.69 -14.21
CA LEU A 81 19.07 -33.71 -14.43
C LEU A 81 18.55 -32.36 -14.95
N HIS A 82 18.97 -31.24 -14.37
CA HIS A 82 18.65 -29.90 -14.88
C HIS A 82 19.20 -29.68 -16.29
N SER A 83 20.42 -30.14 -16.58
CA SER A 83 21.01 -30.04 -17.92
C SER A 83 20.21 -30.84 -18.94
N LYS A 84 19.78 -32.07 -18.61
CA LYS A 84 18.90 -32.89 -19.46
C LYS A 84 17.55 -32.21 -19.69
N ILE A 85 16.91 -31.70 -18.64
CA ILE A 85 15.60 -31.03 -18.74
C ILE A 85 15.69 -29.72 -19.52
N ALA A 86 16.78 -28.97 -19.38
CA ALA A 86 17.00 -27.71 -20.09
C ALA A 86 17.08 -27.89 -21.62
N LEU A 87 17.39 -29.10 -22.11
CA LEU A 87 17.38 -29.40 -23.54
C LEU A 87 15.98 -29.30 -24.17
N GLY A 88 14.90 -29.46 -23.40
CA GLY A 88 13.54 -29.56 -23.92
C GLY A 88 13.22 -30.94 -24.49
N GLY A 89 12.50 -30.98 -25.61
CA GLY A 89 12.09 -32.23 -26.27
C GLY A 89 13.23 -33.01 -26.94
N PRO A 90 12.93 -34.19 -27.53
CA PRO A 90 13.91 -35.02 -28.23
C PRO A 90 14.63 -34.26 -29.34
N GLN A 91 15.90 -34.57 -29.61
CA GLN A 91 16.74 -33.89 -30.62
C GLN A 91 16.02 -33.65 -31.96
N ARG A 92 15.39 -34.68 -32.53
CA ARG A 92 14.61 -34.59 -33.78
C ARG A 92 13.47 -33.56 -33.74
N ALA A 93 12.85 -33.34 -32.58
CA ALA A 93 11.80 -32.34 -32.42
C ALA A 93 12.38 -30.92 -32.40
N ARG A 94 13.56 -30.74 -31.81
CA ARG A 94 14.29 -29.46 -31.73
C ARG A 94 14.87 -29.06 -33.08
N GLU A 95 15.46 -30.00 -33.80
CA GLU A 95 15.90 -29.82 -35.20
C GLU A 95 14.72 -29.48 -36.13
N LYS A 96 13.55 -30.11 -35.92
CA LYS A 96 12.32 -29.78 -36.65
C LYS A 96 11.74 -28.41 -36.28
N HIS A 97 12.00 -27.92 -35.06
CA HIS A 97 11.58 -26.58 -34.61
C HIS A 97 12.47 -25.50 -35.22
N VAL A 98 13.79 -25.66 -35.13
CA VAL A 98 14.76 -24.71 -35.70
C VAL A 98 14.70 -24.68 -37.23
N SER A 99 14.49 -25.82 -37.90
CA SER A 99 14.31 -25.86 -39.37
C SER A 99 13.01 -25.21 -39.87
N ARG A 100 12.13 -24.76 -38.97
CA ARG A 100 10.96 -23.90 -39.26
C ARG A 100 11.23 -22.41 -39.01
N GLY A 101 12.48 -22.01 -38.76
CA GLY A 101 12.86 -20.62 -38.48
C GLY A 101 12.60 -20.16 -37.03
N LYS A 102 12.16 -21.07 -36.14
CA LYS A 102 11.73 -20.73 -34.78
C LYS A 102 12.88 -20.78 -33.77
N MET A 103 12.93 -19.80 -32.87
CA MET A 103 13.83 -19.80 -31.70
C MET A 103 13.34 -20.82 -30.65
N LEU A 104 14.24 -21.48 -29.92
CA LEU A 104 13.84 -22.36 -28.82
C LEU A 104 13.32 -21.54 -27.64
N VAL A 105 12.50 -22.15 -26.79
CA VAL A 105 11.82 -21.47 -25.66
C VAL A 105 12.79 -20.71 -24.73
N ARG A 106 13.98 -21.28 -24.46
CA ARG A 106 15.00 -20.65 -23.61
C ARG A 106 15.74 -19.51 -24.32
N ASP A 107 15.94 -19.63 -25.63
CA ASP A 107 16.55 -18.56 -26.45
C ASP A 107 15.62 -17.35 -26.49
N ARG A 108 14.30 -17.58 -26.65
CA ARG A 108 13.26 -16.54 -26.58
C ARG A 108 13.27 -15.80 -25.24
N ILE A 109 13.37 -16.52 -24.12
CA ILE A 109 13.47 -15.91 -22.78
C ILE A 109 14.79 -15.12 -22.65
N THR A 110 15.91 -15.67 -23.12
CA THR A 110 17.23 -15.02 -23.06
C THR A 110 17.28 -13.73 -23.87
N ALA A 111 16.59 -13.69 -25.01
CA ALA A 111 16.43 -12.47 -25.82
C ALA A 111 15.43 -11.46 -25.22
N LEU A 112 14.47 -11.92 -24.41
CA LEU A 112 13.44 -11.09 -23.79
C LEU A 112 13.95 -10.34 -22.56
N ILE A 113 14.72 -10.99 -21.70
CA ILE A 113 15.21 -10.40 -20.44
C ILE A 113 16.34 -9.38 -20.66
N ASP A 114 16.48 -8.45 -19.72
CA ASP A 114 17.51 -7.41 -19.78
C ASP A 114 18.93 -8.01 -19.67
N PRO A 115 19.87 -7.61 -20.54
CA PRO A 115 21.25 -8.08 -20.48
C PRO A 115 21.90 -7.86 -19.10
N GLY A 116 22.48 -8.93 -18.53
CA GLY A 116 23.09 -8.90 -17.20
C GLY A 116 22.10 -9.00 -16.03
N SER A 117 20.80 -9.09 -16.28
CA SER A 117 19.80 -9.43 -15.25
C SER A 117 19.73 -10.95 -14.99
N THR A 118 19.19 -11.33 -13.84
CA THR A 118 18.97 -12.74 -13.47
C THR A 118 17.57 -13.19 -13.84
N PHE A 119 17.43 -14.36 -14.45
CA PHE A 119 16.15 -15.06 -14.59
C PHE A 119 16.00 -16.12 -13.49
N LEU A 120 15.04 -15.93 -12.59
CA LEU A 120 14.65 -16.92 -11.59
C LEU A 120 13.64 -17.89 -12.20
N GLU A 121 14.13 -18.95 -12.83
CA GLU A 121 13.27 -20.03 -13.34
C GLU A 121 12.61 -20.80 -12.18
N LEU A 122 11.34 -21.15 -12.38
CA LEU A 122 10.46 -21.80 -11.41
C LEU A 122 10.10 -23.22 -11.86
N SER A 123 10.14 -24.15 -10.92
CA SER A 123 9.67 -25.55 -11.07
C SER A 123 10.30 -26.25 -12.28
N GLN A 124 11.64 -26.21 -12.39
CA GLN A 124 12.42 -26.85 -13.46
C GLN A 124 12.06 -28.33 -13.61
N LEU A 125 11.90 -29.04 -12.49
CA LEU A 125 11.67 -30.49 -12.47
C LEU A 125 10.23 -30.92 -12.77
N ALA A 126 9.30 -29.98 -13.02
CA ALA A 126 7.89 -30.28 -13.28
C ALA A 126 7.71 -31.40 -14.31
N GLY A 127 6.84 -32.37 -14.02
CA GLY A 127 6.56 -33.51 -14.90
C GLY A 127 7.58 -34.66 -14.85
N TYR A 128 8.75 -34.47 -14.24
CA TYR A 128 9.79 -35.50 -14.17
C TYR A 128 9.30 -36.78 -13.47
N GLY A 129 9.28 -37.90 -14.20
CA GLY A 129 8.81 -39.19 -13.67
C GLY A 129 7.34 -39.21 -13.24
N VAL A 130 6.51 -38.29 -13.76
CA VAL A 130 5.06 -38.22 -13.44
C VAL A 130 4.23 -39.08 -14.40
N TYR A 131 4.58 -39.10 -15.69
CA TYR A 131 3.82 -39.77 -16.75
C TYR A 131 4.53 -41.06 -17.20
N PRO A 132 3.97 -42.26 -16.96
CA PRO A 132 4.62 -43.52 -17.34
C PRO A 132 4.86 -43.62 -18.85
N GLY A 133 6.11 -43.85 -19.25
CA GLY A 133 6.49 -43.96 -20.67
C GLY A 133 6.58 -42.64 -21.43
N GLU A 134 6.32 -41.49 -20.79
CA GLU A 134 6.32 -40.18 -21.46
C GLU A 134 7.23 -39.18 -20.74
N ASP A 135 8.27 -38.69 -21.43
CA ASP A 135 9.11 -37.59 -20.93
C ASP A 135 8.43 -36.25 -21.26
N VAL A 136 8.23 -35.43 -20.23
CA VAL A 136 7.56 -34.10 -20.29
C VAL A 136 8.42 -33.09 -19.50
N PRO A 137 9.66 -32.80 -19.94
CA PRO A 137 10.61 -31.98 -19.18
C PRO A 137 10.05 -30.57 -18.93
N ALA A 138 10.29 -30.08 -17.71
CA ALA A 138 9.73 -28.82 -17.19
C ALA A 138 8.20 -28.68 -17.29
N GLY A 139 7.46 -29.77 -17.54
CA GLY A 139 6.02 -29.77 -17.79
C GLY A 139 5.65 -29.22 -19.17
N GLY A 140 6.58 -29.12 -20.12
CA GLY A 140 6.35 -28.50 -21.44
C GLY A 140 6.18 -26.98 -21.41
N ILE A 141 6.55 -26.33 -20.30
CA ILE A 141 6.43 -24.89 -20.10
C ILE A 141 7.57 -24.37 -19.20
N VAL A 142 8.28 -23.33 -19.64
CA VAL A 142 9.27 -22.62 -18.84
C VAL A 142 8.58 -21.42 -18.20
N THR A 143 8.67 -21.29 -16.89
CA THR A 143 8.09 -20.18 -16.13
C THR A 143 9.15 -19.56 -15.24
N GLY A 144 9.14 -18.25 -15.04
CA GLY A 144 10.10 -17.61 -14.14
C GLY A 144 9.86 -16.13 -13.93
N ILE A 145 10.67 -15.53 -13.06
CA ILE A 145 10.71 -14.08 -12.83
C ILE A 145 11.95 -13.53 -13.51
N GLY A 146 11.80 -12.53 -14.37
CA GLY A 146 12.90 -11.85 -15.05
C GLY A 146 12.70 -10.33 -15.07
N THR A 147 13.76 -9.59 -15.37
CA THR A 147 13.65 -8.14 -15.60
C THR A 147 13.55 -7.87 -17.10
N VAL A 148 12.57 -7.07 -17.51
CA VAL A 148 12.34 -6.64 -18.89
C VAL A 148 12.11 -5.13 -18.87
N GLU A 149 12.94 -4.35 -19.57
CA GLU A 149 12.90 -2.88 -19.59
C GLU A 149 12.90 -2.24 -18.18
N GLY A 150 13.67 -2.82 -17.25
CA GLY A 150 13.75 -2.40 -15.85
C GLY A 150 12.53 -2.79 -14.98
N VAL A 151 11.57 -3.55 -15.52
CA VAL A 151 10.37 -4.03 -14.82
C VAL A 151 10.51 -5.51 -14.49
N THR A 152 10.22 -5.89 -13.24
CA THR A 152 10.20 -7.30 -12.82
C THR A 152 8.90 -7.95 -13.27
N CYS A 153 8.98 -8.89 -14.22
CA CYS A 153 7.84 -9.56 -14.83
C CYS A 153 7.84 -11.06 -14.53
N VAL A 154 6.66 -11.67 -14.54
CA VAL A 154 6.50 -13.13 -14.64
C VAL A 154 6.42 -13.51 -16.12
N ILE A 155 7.31 -14.39 -16.54
CA ILE A 155 7.37 -14.91 -17.91
C ILE A 155 6.88 -16.35 -17.92
N VAL A 156 6.01 -16.68 -18.88
CA VAL A 156 5.39 -17.99 -19.06
C VAL A 156 5.52 -18.39 -20.53
N ALA A 157 6.34 -19.37 -20.85
CA ALA A 157 6.72 -19.70 -22.23
C ALA A 157 6.54 -21.20 -22.53
N ASN A 158 5.76 -21.53 -23.55
CA ASN A 158 5.54 -22.93 -23.94
C ASN A 158 6.75 -23.52 -24.68
N ASP A 159 7.10 -24.77 -24.37
CA ASP A 159 8.09 -25.54 -25.13
C ASP A 159 7.39 -26.43 -26.15
N SER A 160 7.22 -25.93 -27.38
CA SER A 160 6.60 -26.70 -28.46
C SER A 160 7.42 -27.91 -28.94
N THR A 161 8.68 -28.05 -28.51
CA THR A 161 9.48 -29.26 -28.76
C THR A 161 9.07 -30.42 -27.84
N VAL A 162 8.49 -30.13 -26.66
CA VAL A 162 7.95 -31.11 -25.72
C VAL A 162 6.51 -31.44 -26.10
N LYS A 163 6.31 -32.57 -26.78
CA LYS A 163 4.97 -33.10 -27.16
C LYS A 163 4.11 -32.11 -27.97
N GLY A 164 4.72 -31.14 -28.65
CA GLY A 164 3.98 -30.08 -29.36
C GLY A 164 3.51 -28.93 -28.48
N GLY A 165 4.04 -28.79 -27.26
CA GLY A 165 3.66 -27.77 -26.29
C GLY A 165 2.29 -28.01 -25.66
N THR A 166 1.75 -29.23 -25.75
CA THR A 166 0.41 -29.55 -25.25
C THR A 166 0.33 -29.51 -23.74
N TYR A 167 -0.76 -28.98 -23.19
CA TYR A 167 -0.99 -28.90 -21.74
C TYR A 167 -1.33 -30.27 -21.16
N TYR A 168 -0.39 -30.83 -20.40
CA TYR A 168 -0.62 -31.91 -19.43
C TYR A 168 -1.17 -31.32 -18.12
N PRO A 169 -1.72 -32.14 -17.21
CA PRO A 169 -2.18 -31.67 -15.89
C PRO A 169 -1.11 -30.86 -15.12
N ILE A 170 0.16 -31.27 -15.22
CA ILE A 170 1.27 -30.54 -14.59
C ILE A 170 1.57 -29.20 -15.28
N THR A 171 1.35 -29.08 -16.59
CA THR A 171 1.51 -27.84 -17.35
C THR A 171 0.51 -26.80 -16.88
N VAL A 172 -0.76 -27.21 -16.68
CA VAL A 172 -1.81 -26.35 -16.13
C VAL A 172 -1.43 -25.89 -14.73
N LYS A 173 -1.07 -26.81 -13.84
CA LYS A 173 -0.65 -26.50 -12.46
C LYS A 173 0.54 -25.53 -12.40
N LYS A 174 1.49 -25.64 -13.35
CA LYS A 174 2.65 -24.74 -13.46
C LYS A 174 2.30 -23.36 -14.01
N HIS A 175 1.43 -23.28 -15.02
CA HIS A 175 0.92 -22.00 -15.52
C HIS A 175 0.16 -21.25 -14.41
N LEU A 176 -0.76 -21.94 -13.71
CA LEU A 176 -1.53 -21.34 -12.62
C LEU A 176 -0.66 -20.90 -11.44
N ARG A 177 0.41 -21.64 -11.10
CA ARG A 177 1.35 -21.20 -10.07
C ARG A 177 2.11 -19.93 -10.47
N ALA A 178 2.51 -19.79 -11.74
CA ALA A 178 3.13 -18.57 -12.24
C ALA A 178 2.19 -17.37 -12.12
N GLN A 179 0.91 -17.52 -12.49
CA GLN A 179 -0.10 -16.48 -12.31
C GLN A 179 -0.38 -16.15 -10.83
N ALA A 180 -0.39 -17.15 -9.93
CA ALA A 180 -0.53 -16.89 -8.50
C ALA A 180 0.63 -16.04 -7.97
N ILE A 181 1.88 -16.35 -8.37
CA ILE A 181 3.06 -15.55 -8.04
C ILE A 181 2.93 -14.13 -8.61
N ALA A 182 2.45 -13.97 -9.85
CA ALA A 182 2.22 -12.67 -10.47
C ALA A 182 1.17 -11.85 -9.71
N GLN A 183 0.02 -12.44 -9.41
CA GLN A 183 -1.09 -11.77 -8.71
C GLN A 183 -0.71 -11.39 -7.28
N GLU A 184 -0.10 -12.31 -6.52
CA GLU A 184 0.29 -12.07 -5.12
C GLU A 184 1.31 -10.92 -5.00
N ASN A 185 2.29 -10.87 -5.92
CA ASN A 185 3.39 -9.90 -5.88
C ASN A 185 3.16 -8.68 -6.80
N ARG A 186 2.02 -8.59 -7.49
CA ARG A 186 1.64 -7.57 -8.49
C ARG A 186 2.72 -7.37 -9.57
N LEU A 187 3.04 -8.45 -10.29
CA LEU A 187 4.04 -8.46 -11.36
C LEU A 187 3.35 -8.58 -12.73
N PRO A 188 3.70 -7.77 -13.75
CA PRO A 188 3.19 -7.94 -15.11
C PRO A 188 3.51 -9.35 -15.66
N CYS A 189 2.59 -9.89 -16.46
CA CYS A 189 2.69 -11.22 -17.06
C CYS A 189 3.08 -11.12 -18.54
N ILE A 190 4.01 -11.97 -18.99
CA ILE A 190 4.38 -12.13 -20.41
C ILE A 190 4.20 -13.59 -20.81
N TYR A 191 3.30 -13.86 -21.75
CA TYR A 191 2.96 -15.19 -22.24
C TYR A 191 3.58 -15.42 -23.63
N LEU A 192 4.62 -16.24 -23.73
CA LEU A 192 5.20 -16.68 -25.01
C LEU A 192 4.48 -17.97 -25.45
N VAL A 193 3.42 -17.80 -26.24
CA VAL A 193 2.44 -18.83 -26.56
C VAL A 193 2.86 -19.62 -27.80
N ASP A 194 2.98 -20.94 -27.63
CA ASP A 194 3.41 -21.88 -28.68
C ASP A 194 2.94 -23.30 -28.31
N SER A 195 1.64 -23.58 -28.46
CA SER A 195 1.00 -24.77 -27.87
C SER A 195 -0.05 -25.40 -28.80
N GLY A 196 0.12 -26.69 -29.05
CA GLY A 196 -0.85 -27.52 -29.78
C GLY A 196 -2.18 -27.80 -29.05
N GLY A 197 -2.46 -27.16 -27.91
CA GLY A 197 -3.70 -27.31 -27.15
C GLY A 197 -3.57 -28.22 -25.92
N ALA A 198 -4.67 -28.87 -25.52
CA ALA A 198 -4.67 -29.79 -24.37
C ALA A 198 -4.12 -31.18 -24.73
N ASN A 199 -3.50 -31.86 -23.76
CA ASN A 199 -3.21 -33.29 -23.89
C ASN A 199 -4.53 -34.08 -23.79
N LEU A 200 -5.01 -34.57 -24.93
CA LEU A 200 -6.32 -35.23 -25.03
C LEU A 200 -6.44 -36.51 -24.18
N PRO A 201 -5.43 -37.41 -24.06
CA PRO A 201 -5.48 -38.55 -23.15
C PRO A 201 -5.74 -38.18 -21.68
N HIS A 202 -5.25 -37.03 -21.22
CA HIS A 202 -5.44 -36.53 -19.85
C HIS A 202 -6.49 -35.41 -19.74
N GLN A 203 -7.40 -35.26 -20.71
CA GLN A 203 -8.33 -34.12 -20.75
C GLN A 203 -9.17 -33.91 -19.47
N ALA A 204 -9.53 -35.00 -18.78
CA ALA A 204 -10.31 -34.95 -17.53
C ALA A 204 -9.56 -34.24 -16.38
N ASP A 205 -8.23 -34.32 -16.39
CA ASP A 205 -7.32 -33.70 -15.43
C ASP A 205 -6.72 -32.37 -15.98
N VAL A 206 -7.26 -31.88 -17.11
CA VAL A 206 -6.79 -30.65 -17.79
C VAL A 206 -7.92 -29.64 -17.99
N PHE A 207 -9.18 -30.06 -18.17
CA PHE A 207 -10.28 -29.17 -18.59
C PHE A 207 -11.30 -28.76 -17.50
N PRO A 208 -11.96 -29.67 -16.76
CA PRO A 208 -13.24 -29.35 -16.11
C PRO A 208 -13.22 -28.68 -14.73
N ASP A 209 -12.21 -28.90 -13.87
CA ASP A 209 -12.24 -28.49 -12.46
C ASP A 209 -11.80 -27.03 -12.25
N ARG A 210 -12.04 -26.50 -11.04
CA ARG A 210 -11.80 -25.10 -10.66
C ARG A 210 -10.38 -24.62 -10.96
N GLU A 211 -9.37 -25.45 -10.75
CA GLU A 211 -7.95 -25.11 -11.00
C GLU A 211 -7.40 -25.87 -12.23
N HIS A 212 -8.28 -26.13 -13.22
CA HIS A 212 -7.92 -26.64 -14.55
C HIS A 212 -7.77 -25.49 -15.57
N PHE A 213 -7.59 -25.81 -16.86
CA PHE A 213 -7.13 -24.88 -17.91
C PHE A 213 -7.96 -23.59 -18.03
N GLY A 214 -9.27 -23.64 -17.83
CA GLY A 214 -10.14 -22.44 -17.85
C GLY A 214 -9.81 -21.40 -16.77
N ARG A 215 -9.12 -21.80 -15.70
CA ARG A 215 -8.67 -20.91 -14.62
C ARG A 215 -7.62 -19.90 -15.06
N ILE A 216 -6.85 -20.23 -16.11
CA ILE A 216 -5.84 -19.33 -16.70
C ILE A 216 -6.50 -18.02 -17.15
N PHE A 217 -7.63 -18.12 -17.86
CA PHE A 217 -8.39 -16.99 -18.41
C PHE A 217 -9.07 -16.17 -17.32
N TYR A 218 -9.64 -16.85 -16.31
CA TYR A 218 -10.19 -16.19 -15.12
C TYR A 218 -9.11 -15.36 -14.42
N ASN A 219 -7.92 -15.92 -14.22
CA ASN A 219 -6.81 -15.21 -13.57
C ASN A 219 -6.31 -14.04 -14.42
N GLN A 220 -6.16 -14.19 -15.75
CA GLN A 220 -5.82 -13.08 -16.66
C GLN A 220 -6.79 -11.90 -16.50
N ALA A 221 -8.09 -12.15 -16.65
CA ALA A 221 -9.11 -11.11 -16.53
C ALA A 221 -9.13 -10.47 -15.13
N ARG A 222 -8.97 -11.26 -14.06
CA ARG A 222 -8.90 -10.73 -12.69
C ARG A 222 -7.64 -9.89 -12.45
N MET A 223 -6.48 -10.30 -12.96
CA MET A 223 -5.22 -9.55 -12.85
C MET A 223 -5.27 -8.22 -13.63
N SER A 224 -5.73 -8.24 -14.89
CA SER A 224 -5.98 -7.02 -15.68
C SER A 224 -6.93 -6.07 -14.94
N SER A 225 -8.04 -6.58 -14.39
CA SER A 225 -9.02 -5.76 -13.64
C SER A 225 -8.49 -5.08 -12.36
N ILE A 226 -7.32 -5.48 -11.85
CA ILE A 226 -6.65 -4.85 -10.69
C ILE A 226 -5.33 -4.15 -11.08
N GLY A 227 -5.15 -3.88 -12.37
CA GLY A 227 -3.99 -3.16 -12.91
C GLY A 227 -2.71 -3.97 -12.92
N ILE A 228 -2.77 -5.28 -13.20
CA ILE A 228 -1.58 -6.14 -13.43
C ILE A 228 -1.57 -6.52 -14.92
N PRO A 229 -0.70 -5.90 -15.75
CA PRO A 229 -0.73 -6.07 -17.20
C PRO A 229 -0.46 -7.50 -17.69
N GLN A 230 -1.14 -7.89 -18.75
CA GLN A 230 -1.12 -9.22 -19.37
C GLN A 230 -0.67 -9.09 -20.85
N ILE A 231 0.58 -9.39 -21.17
CA ILE A 231 1.12 -9.31 -22.55
C ILE A 231 1.21 -10.70 -23.16
N SER A 232 0.75 -10.90 -24.40
CA SER A 232 0.89 -12.17 -25.12
C SER A 232 1.75 -12.05 -26.38
N VAL A 233 2.44 -13.14 -26.72
CA VAL A 233 3.28 -13.26 -27.91
C VAL A 233 3.02 -14.64 -28.53
N VAL A 234 2.25 -14.69 -29.60
CA VAL A 234 1.87 -15.92 -30.32
C VAL A 234 2.94 -16.28 -31.35
N MET A 235 3.77 -17.24 -30.98
CA MET A 235 4.97 -17.65 -31.72
C MET A 235 4.82 -19.07 -32.29
N GLY A 236 3.58 -19.50 -32.54
CA GLY A 236 3.22 -20.85 -33.00
C GLY A 236 1.71 -21.11 -32.94
N PRO A 237 1.27 -22.38 -32.95
CA PRO A 237 -0.14 -22.71 -32.81
C PRO A 237 -0.70 -22.27 -31.45
N CYS A 238 -1.97 -21.87 -31.46
CA CYS A 238 -2.75 -21.40 -30.31
C CYS A 238 -4.22 -21.82 -30.52
N THR A 239 -4.52 -23.10 -30.29
CA THR A 239 -5.79 -23.73 -30.69
C THR A 239 -6.77 -23.93 -29.52
N ALA A 240 -8.06 -23.94 -29.86
CA ALA A 240 -9.18 -24.18 -28.94
C ALA A 240 -9.13 -23.25 -27.73
N GLY A 241 -9.21 -23.78 -26.50
CA GLY A 241 -9.11 -22.94 -25.30
C GLY A 241 -7.82 -22.11 -25.24
N GLY A 242 -6.72 -22.56 -25.87
CA GLY A 242 -5.47 -21.82 -25.89
C GLY A 242 -5.61 -20.42 -26.51
N ALA A 243 -6.53 -20.26 -27.47
CA ALA A 243 -6.83 -19.00 -28.15
C ALA A 243 -7.30 -17.88 -27.20
N TYR A 244 -7.82 -18.21 -26.02
CA TYR A 244 -8.17 -17.20 -25.01
C TYR A 244 -6.97 -16.58 -24.30
N VAL A 245 -5.77 -17.19 -24.32
CA VAL A 245 -4.57 -16.54 -23.75
C VAL A 245 -4.25 -15.22 -24.45
N PRO A 246 -4.11 -15.15 -25.79
CA PRO A 246 -3.96 -13.88 -26.50
C PRO A 246 -5.26 -13.07 -26.52
N SER A 247 -6.42 -13.69 -26.70
CA SER A 247 -7.70 -12.94 -26.83
C SER A 247 -8.17 -12.28 -25.52
N MET A 248 -7.52 -12.55 -24.38
CA MET A 248 -7.80 -11.94 -23.07
C MET A 248 -6.54 -11.32 -22.45
N SER A 249 -5.52 -11.04 -23.26
CA SER A 249 -4.37 -10.23 -22.91
C SER A 249 -4.66 -8.75 -23.20
N ASP A 250 -3.99 -7.84 -22.49
CA ASP A 250 -4.15 -6.39 -22.67
C ASP A 250 -3.43 -5.88 -23.94
N GLU A 251 -2.34 -6.55 -24.34
CA GLU A 251 -1.69 -6.41 -25.65
C GLU A 251 -1.25 -7.79 -26.17
N SER A 252 -1.41 -8.03 -27.47
CA SER A 252 -1.17 -9.32 -28.11
C SER A 252 -0.41 -9.20 -29.44
N ILE A 253 0.75 -9.87 -29.50
CA ILE A 253 1.66 -9.90 -30.65
C ILE A 253 1.56 -11.26 -31.35
N ILE A 254 1.61 -11.31 -32.68
CA ILE A 254 1.60 -12.57 -33.45
C ILE A 254 2.68 -12.59 -34.53
N VAL A 255 3.37 -13.72 -34.70
CA VAL A 255 4.36 -13.91 -35.78
C VAL A 255 3.65 -14.30 -37.07
N ALA A 256 3.86 -13.55 -38.15
CA ALA A 256 3.31 -13.84 -39.48
C ALA A 256 3.73 -15.23 -39.99
N GLU A 257 2.84 -15.94 -40.69
CA GLU A 257 3.09 -17.25 -41.33
C GLU A 257 3.59 -18.35 -40.36
N GLN A 258 3.43 -18.15 -39.04
CA GLN A 258 3.94 -19.02 -37.98
C GLN A 258 3.01 -19.09 -36.77
N GLY A 259 2.53 -17.94 -36.29
CA GLY A 259 1.53 -17.80 -35.25
C GLY A 259 0.13 -18.06 -35.79
N HIS A 260 -0.66 -18.89 -35.09
CA HIS A 260 -2.00 -19.26 -35.54
C HIS A 260 -2.97 -19.32 -34.36
N ILE A 261 -4.06 -18.56 -34.38
CA ILE A 261 -5.08 -18.53 -33.32
C ILE A 261 -6.41 -19.04 -33.89
N PHE A 262 -7.04 -20.03 -33.26
CA PHE A 262 -8.40 -20.45 -33.65
C PHE A 262 -9.09 -21.28 -32.58
N LEU A 263 -10.41 -21.12 -32.43
CA LEU A 263 -11.23 -21.95 -31.55
C LEU A 263 -11.38 -23.40 -32.06
N ALA A 264 -11.32 -23.60 -33.37
CA ALA A 264 -11.31 -24.90 -34.02
C ALA A 264 -10.27 -24.87 -35.14
N GLY A 265 -9.26 -25.73 -35.10
CA GLY A 265 -8.25 -25.81 -36.16
C GLY A 265 -8.78 -26.46 -37.44
N PRO A 266 -8.05 -26.37 -38.57
CA PRO A 266 -8.51 -26.88 -39.86
C PRO A 266 -9.03 -28.33 -39.88
N PRO A 267 -8.45 -29.30 -39.12
CA PRO A 267 -9.03 -30.65 -39.05
C PRO A 267 -10.43 -30.70 -38.44
N LEU A 268 -10.72 -29.83 -37.45
CA LEU A 268 -12.01 -29.76 -36.78
C LEU A 268 -13.03 -28.98 -37.59
N VAL A 269 -12.62 -27.88 -38.24
CA VAL A 269 -13.46 -27.15 -39.22
C VAL A 269 -13.90 -28.10 -40.33
N LYS A 270 -12.96 -28.81 -40.97
CA LYS A 270 -13.27 -29.79 -42.01
C LYS A 270 -14.21 -30.90 -41.53
N ALA A 271 -14.05 -31.36 -40.29
CA ALA A 271 -14.93 -32.39 -39.71
C ALA A 271 -16.34 -31.87 -39.38
N ALA A 272 -16.49 -30.58 -39.07
CA ALA A 272 -17.76 -29.98 -38.65
C ALA A 272 -18.57 -29.37 -39.82
N THR A 273 -17.91 -28.75 -40.80
CA THR A 273 -18.56 -28.00 -41.91
C THR A 273 -18.25 -28.57 -43.29
N GLY A 274 -17.24 -29.43 -43.43
CA GLY A 274 -16.73 -29.89 -44.72
C GLY A 274 -15.77 -28.92 -45.42
N GLU A 275 -15.60 -27.71 -44.87
CA GLU A 275 -14.71 -26.68 -45.41
C GLU A 275 -13.23 -27.10 -45.36
N VAL A 276 -12.49 -26.77 -46.42
CA VAL A 276 -11.05 -27.05 -46.52
C VAL A 276 -10.31 -25.71 -46.61
N VAL A 277 -9.82 -25.27 -45.45
CA VAL A 277 -9.10 -24.01 -45.26
C VAL A 277 -7.70 -24.30 -44.71
N SER A 278 -6.69 -23.46 -45.01
CA SER A 278 -5.36 -23.62 -44.42
C SER A 278 -5.32 -23.07 -42.98
N ALA A 279 -4.23 -23.30 -42.26
CA ALA A 279 -4.09 -22.73 -40.91
C ALA A 279 -3.93 -21.20 -40.95
N GLU A 280 -3.17 -20.68 -41.92
CA GLU A 280 -2.93 -19.23 -42.09
C GLU A 280 -4.21 -18.51 -42.56
N ASP A 281 -4.97 -19.10 -43.50
CA ASP A 281 -6.23 -18.52 -43.98
C ASP A 281 -7.35 -18.53 -42.92
N LEU A 282 -7.30 -19.48 -41.98
CA LEU A 282 -8.30 -19.61 -40.91
C LEU A 282 -8.03 -18.71 -39.69
N GLY A 283 -6.76 -18.46 -39.39
CA GLY A 283 -6.36 -17.79 -38.15
C GLY A 283 -4.88 -17.40 -38.08
N GLY A 284 -4.28 -17.08 -39.22
CA GLY A 284 -2.90 -16.61 -39.32
C GLY A 284 -2.70 -15.18 -38.83
N GLY A 285 -1.43 -14.73 -38.84
CA GLY A 285 -1.04 -13.43 -38.32
C GLY A 285 -1.74 -12.25 -39.02
N LYS A 286 -1.81 -12.28 -40.36
CA LYS A 286 -2.47 -11.21 -41.13
C LYS A 286 -3.97 -11.13 -40.83
N LEU A 287 -4.66 -12.26 -40.75
CA LEU A 287 -6.10 -12.28 -40.46
C LEU A 287 -6.41 -11.62 -39.11
N HIS A 288 -5.63 -11.91 -38.07
CA HIS A 288 -5.88 -11.37 -36.73
C HIS A 288 -5.42 -9.93 -36.53
N SER A 289 -4.40 -9.47 -37.27
CA SER A 289 -3.91 -8.08 -37.21
C SER A 289 -4.60 -7.12 -38.19
N GLU A 290 -5.10 -7.59 -39.33
CA GLU A 290 -5.67 -6.73 -40.39
C GLU A 290 -7.20 -6.82 -40.48
N ILE A 291 -7.81 -7.94 -40.08
CA ILE A 291 -9.25 -8.19 -40.26
C ILE A 291 -9.99 -8.32 -38.93
N SER A 292 -9.58 -9.23 -38.04
CA SER A 292 -10.37 -9.56 -36.86
C SER A 292 -10.06 -8.74 -35.61
N GLY A 293 -8.90 -8.05 -35.55
CA GLY A 293 -8.46 -7.30 -34.38
C GLY A 293 -8.24 -8.14 -33.12
N VAL A 294 -7.87 -9.41 -33.26
CA VAL A 294 -7.56 -10.31 -32.11
C VAL A 294 -6.11 -10.13 -31.63
N THR A 295 -5.26 -9.52 -32.46
CA THR A 295 -3.85 -9.27 -32.18
C THR A 295 -3.45 -7.87 -32.62
N ASP A 296 -2.86 -7.09 -31.74
CA ASP A 296 -2.53 -5.68 -31.92
C ASP A 296 -1.29 -5.45 -32.80
N TYR A 297 -0.36 -6.42 -32.85
CA TYR A 297 0.89 -6.28 -33.60
C TYR A 297 1.29 -7.53 -34.38
N LEU A 298 1.60 -7.33 -35.66
CA LEU A 298 2.16 -8.36 -36.54
C LEU A 298 3.70 -8.30 -36.54
N ALA A 299 4.34 -9.35 -36.03
CA ALA A 299 5.77 -9.58 -36.09
C ALA A 299 6.15 -10.35 -37.37
N VAL A 300 7.39 -10.19 -37.83
CA VAL A 300 7.89 -10.89 -39.04
C VAL A 300 8.62 -12.20 -38.72
N ASP A 301 9.16 -12.30 -37.51
CA ASP A 301 9.84 -13.48 -36.97
C ASP A 301 9.78 -13.43 -35.42
N ASP A 302 10.33 -14.46 -34.77
CA ASP A 302 10.44 -14.54 -33.31
C ASP A 302 11.23 -13.36 -32.71
N ALA A 303 12.28 -12.88 -33.38
CA ALA A 303 13.15 -11.83 -32.85
C ALA A 303 12.44 -10.47 -32.82
N HIS A 304 11.72 -10.11 -33.89
CA HIS A 304 10.87 -8.94 -33.94
C HIS A 304 9.74 -9.03 -32.91
N ALA A 305 9.14 -10.21 -32.72
CA ALA A 305 8.10 -10.40 -31.70
C ALA A 305 8.60 -10.13 -30.28
N ILE A 306 9.83 -10.54 -29.95
CA ILE A 306 10.47 -10.20 -28.67
C ILE A 306 10.73 -8.69 -28.53
N VAL A 307 11.18 -8.00 -29.60
CA VAL A 307 11.35 -6.54 -29.59
C VAL A 307 10.02 -5.83 -29.32
N LEU A 308 8.92 -6.28 -29.93
CA LEU A 308 7.57 -5.75 -29.68
C LEU A 308 7.13 -5.99 -28.23
N ALA A 309 7.38 -7.18 -27.68
CA ALA A 309 7.03 -7.51 -26.30
C ALA A 309 7.78 -6.63 -25.28
N ARG A 310 9.08 -6.41 -25.50
CA ARG A 310 9.87 -5.45 -24.72
C ARG A 310 9.28 -4.03 -24.81
N ARG A 311 8.92 -3.57 -26.02
CA ARG A 311 8.29 -2.26 -26.24
C ARG A 311 7.00 -2.11 -25.43
N SER A 312 6.11 -3.11 -25.43
CA SER A 312 4.89 -3.09 -24.62
C SER A 312 5.20 -2.96 -23.12
N ILE A 313 6.16 -3.73 -22.60
CA ILE A 313 6.62 -3.57 -21.19
C ILE A 313 7.16 -2.17 -20.91
N SER A 314 7.92 -1.57 -21.84
CA SER A 314 8.46 -0.22 -21.68
C SER A 314 7.35 0.85 -21.54
N ASN A 315 6.17 0.60 -22.13
CA ASN A 315 5.04 1.53 -22.19
C ASN A 315 4.07 1.42 -21.00
N LEU A 316 4.22 0.43 -20.12
CA LEU A 316 3.26 0.15 -19.02
C LEU A 316 3.09 1.26 -17.97
N ASN A 317 3.87 2.35 -18.04
CA ASN A 317 4.02 3.34 -16.96
C ASN A 317 4.30 2.70 -15.58
N TRP A 318 4.94 1.53 -15.57
CA TRP A 318 5.23 0.78 -14.36
C TRP A 318 6.39 1.42 -13.61
N TYR A 319 6.41 1.30 -12.26
CA TYR A 319 7.56 1.72 -11.47
C TYR A 319 8.79 0.88 -11.87
N ARG A 320 9.65 1.47 -12.69
CA ARG A 320 10.96 0.90 -12.99
C ARG A 320 11.81 1.02 -11.74
N ASN A 321 12.40 -0.09 -11.30
CA ASN A 321 13.47 -0.01 -10.31
C ASN A 321 14.65 0.69 -10.99
N LEU A 322 14.80 2.00 -10.78
CA LEU A 322 15.98 2.81 -11.17
C LEU A 322 17.22 2.45 -10.31
N SER A 323 17.37 1.16 -10.03
CA SER A 323 18.41 0.52 -9.24
C SER A 323 19.32 -0.33 -10.14
N SER A 324 19.50 0.10 -11.40
CA SER A 324 20.61 -0.36 -12.25
C SER A 324 21.62 0.79 -12.36
N PRO A 325 22.85 0.63 -11.84
CA PRO A 325 23.68 1.77 -11.45
C PRO A 325 24.46 2.40 -12.61
N SER A 326 23.91 3.46 -13.21
CA SER A 326 24.74 4.46 -13.90
C SER A 326 25.48 5.32 -12.86
N SER A 327 26.79 5.08 -12.73
CA SER A 327 27.77 5.83 -11.91
C SER A 327 27.58 5.86 -10.37
N SER A 328 28.45 5.09 -9.69
CA SER A 328 28.96 5.33 -8.32
C SER A 328 27.98 5.69 -7.18
N SER A 329 27.13 4.75 -6.79
CA SER A 329 26.66 4.66 -5.39
C SER A 329 27.14 3.35 -4.75
N THR A 330 27.77 3.44 -3.59
CA THR A 330 28.22 2.28 -2.79
C THR A 330 27.06 1.30 -2.53
N LYS A 331 27.31 -0.01 -2.64
CA LYS A 331 26.34 -1.05 -2.24
C LYS A 331 25.84 -0.75 -0.83
N SER A 332 24.53 -0.57 -0.64
CA SER A 332 23.93 -0.16 0.64
C SER A 332 23.76 -1.31 1.65
N TYR A 333 24.29 -2.50 1.33
CA TYR A 333 24.19 -3.72 2.13
C TYR A 333 25.56 -4.38 2.29
N LYS A 334 25.75 -5.11 3.39
CA LYS A 334 26.97 -5.89 3.68
C LYS A 334 26.78 -7.32 3.17
N GLU A 335 27.80 -7.92 2.59
CA GLU A 335 27.78 -9.38 2.36
C GLU A 335 27.92 -10.14 3.69
N PRO A 336 27.56 -11.43 3.76
CA PRO A 336 27.79 -12.26 4.95
C PRO A 336 29.29 -12.39 5.23
N LEU A 337 29.67 -12.62 6.50
CA LEU A 337 31.06 -12.81 6.92
C LEU A 337 31.62 -14.20 6.56
N TYR A 338 30.75 -15.15 6.22
CA TYR A 338 31.08 -16.55 5.92
C TYR A 338 30.58 -16.93 4.52
N ASP A 339 31.32 -17.77 3.79
CA ASP A 339 31.00 -18.11 2.41
C ASP A 339 29.71 -18.98 2.34
N PRO A 340 28.67 -18.58 1.57
CA PRO A 340 27.49 -19.41 1.33
C PRO A 340 27.80 -20.82 0.79
N LYS A 341 28.94 -21.04 0.12
CA LYS A 341 29.38 -22.37 -0.35
C LYS A 341 29.70 -23.36 0.77
N GLU A 342 29.91 -22.88 2.00
CA GLU A 342 30.13 -23.74 3.16
C GLU A 342 28.85 -24.50 3.57
N LEU A 343 27.65 -24.03 3.17
CA LEU A 343 26.37 -24.64 3.52
C LEU A 343 26.30 -26.13 3.17
N SER A 344 26.88 -26.54 2.04
CA SER A 344 26.93 -27.94 1.60
C SER A 344 27.69 -28.86 2.56
N GLY A 345 28.76 -28.36 3.21
CA GLY A 345 29.51 -29.09 4.24
C GLY A 345 28.88 -29.01 5.63
N ILE A 346 27.99 -28.05 5.88
CA ILE A 346 27.28 -27.89 7.15
C ILE A 346 26.13 -28.90 7.26
N VAL A 347 25.34 -29.10 6.21
CA VAL A 347 24.10 -29.89 6.29
C VAL A 347 24.26 -31.37 5.91
N GLY A 348 25.08 -31.67 4.89
CA GLY A 348 25.20 -33.01 4.33
C GLY A 348 23.85 -33.62 3.89
N THR A 349 23.82 -34.95 3.71
CA THR A 349 22.60 -35.69 3.35
C THR A 349 21.99 -36.47 4.51
N ASN A 350 22.72 -36.65 5.62
CA ASN A 350 22.23 -37.37 6.80
C ASN A 350 21.35 -36.49 7.70
N LEU A 351 20.07 -36.39 7.35
CA LEU A 351 19.06 -35.63 8.10
C LEU A 351 18.78 -36.12 9.54
N ARG A 352 19.43 -37.20 10.01
CA ARG A 352 19.39 -37.61 11.43
C ARG A 352 20.37 -36.83 12.30
N ARG A 353 21.38 -36.18 11.70
CA ARG A 353 22.30 -35.27 12.40
C ARG A 353 21.60 -33.93 12.67
N GLN A 354 21.86 -33.32 13.83
CA GLN A 354 21.34 -31.98 14.12
C GLN A 354 22.06 -30.96 13.24
N ILE A 355 21.29 -30.19 12.46
CA ILE A 355 21.82 -29.10 11.64
C ILE A 355 21.61 -27.78 12.41
N PRO A 356 22.68 -27.05 12.77
CA PRO A 356 22.57 -25.81 13.55
C PRO A 356 21.99 -24.67 12.70
N ALA A 357 20.79 -24.21 13.02
CA ALA A 357 20.08 -23.18 12.26
C ALA A 357 20.87 -21.87 12.12
N HIS A 358 21.58 -21.46 13.17
CA HIS A 358 22.40 -20.24 13.20
C HIS A 358 23.49 -20.23 12.11
N GLU A 359 24.08 -21.38 11.79
CA GLU A 359 25.14 -21.46 10.75
C GLU A 359 24.56 -21.26 9.33
N ILE A 360 23.27 -21.59 9.13
CA ILE A 360 22.54 -21.29 7.90
C ILE A 360 22.24 -19.79 7.82
N ILE A 361 21.70 -19.23 8.91
CA ILE A 361 21.34 -17.80 9.02
C ILE A 361 22.58 -16.93 8.77
N ALA A 362 23.72 -17.25 9.41
CA ALA A 362 24.96 -16.50 9.31
C ALA A 362 25.53 -16.39 7.88
N ARG A 363 25.14 -17.29 6.97
CA ARG A 363 25.57 -17.33 5.56
C ARG A 363 24.54 -16.74 4.59
N ILE A 364 23.35 -16.35 5.06
CA ILE A 364 22.32 -15.71 4.22
C ILE A 364 22.02 -14.25 4.60
N VAL A 365 22.27 -13.82 5.83
CA VAL A 365 22.01 -12.43 6.27
C VAL A 365 23.21 -11.50 6.10
N ASP A 366 22.92 -10.22 5.87
CA ASP A 366 23.92 -9.16 5.66
C ASP A 366 24.85 -9.03 6.87
N GLY A 367 26.17 -9.04 6.64
CA GLY A 367 27.18 -8.95 7.69
C GLY A 367 27.11 -10.05 8.75
N SER A 368 26.43 -11.17 8.46
CA SER A 368 26.12 -12.24 9.44
C SER A 368 25.44 -11.73 10.71
N SER A 369 24.72 -10.60 10.62
CA SER A 369 24.08 -9.91 11.74
C SER A 369 22.62 -10.37 11.90
N PHE A 370 22.31 -10.90 13.08
CA PHE A 370 21.02 -11.47 13.44
C PHE A 370 20.65 -11.14 14.89
N ALA A 371 19.64 -10.27 15.06
CA ALA A 371 19.10 -9.92 16.36
C ALA A 371 18.11 -11.01 16.82
N GLU A 372 18.61 -12.03 17.51
CA GLU A 372 17.80 -13.16 17.97
C GLU A 372 16.76 -12.74 19.03
N PHE A 373 15.50 -13.11 18.78
CA PHE A 373 14.38 -12.95 19.68
C PHE A 373 14.22 -14.20 20.56
N LYS A 374 14.14 -14.01 21.88
CA LYS A 374 13.99 -15.08 22.88
C LYS A 374 14.98 -16.26 22.70
N PRO A 375 16.31 -16.02 22.67
CA PRO A 375 17.30 -17.10 22.51
C PRO A 375 17.19 -18.19 23.60
N LEU A 376 16.86 -17.79 24.83
CA LEU A 376 16.79 -18.69 26.00
C LEU A 376 15.42 -19.37 26.23
N TYR A 377 14.47 -19.27 25.30
CA TYR A 377 13.13 -19.84 25.45
C TYR A 377 12.70 -20.51 24.13
N GLY A 378 12.21 -21.75 24.18
CA GLY A 378 11.83 -22.50 22.97
C GLY A 378 12.97 -22.64 21.96
N SER A 379 14.17 -23.01 22.42
CA SER A 379 15.43 -22.98 21.66
C SER A 379 15.48 -23.94 20.45
N THR A 380 14.52 -24.86 20.30
CA THR A 380 14.36 -25.66 19.08
C THR A 380 13.74 -24.89 17.91
N LEU A 381 13.27 -23.66 18.14
CA LEU A 381 12.88 -22.72 17.10
C LEU A 381 13.66 -21.41 17.28
N VAL A 382 14.57 -21.13 16.35
CA VAL A 382 15.33 -19.88 16.29
C VAL A 382 14.48 -18.84 15.59
N THR A 383 14.35 -17.66 16.20
CA THR A 383 13.58 -16.54 15.62
C THR A 383 14.32 -15.24 15.83
N GLY A 384 14.32 -14.32 14.88
CA GLY A 384 15.03 -13.05 15.03
C GLY A 384 15.01 -12.19 13.79
N PHE A 385 15.52 -10.97 13.90
CA PHE A 385 15.55 -10.00 12.81
C PHE A 385 16.92 -9.99 12.13
N GLY A 386 16.92 -9.95 10.80
CA GLY A 386 18.13 -9.78 9.99
C GLY A 386 17.87 -8.87 8.80
N ARG A 387 18.86 -8.76 7.91
CA ARG A 387 18.69 -8.14 6.59
C ARG A 387 19.20 -9.06 5.49
N ILE A 388 18.59 -9.01 4.32
CA ILE A 388 19.03 -9.71 3.11
C ILE A 388 19.01 -8.70 1.97
N TYR A 389 20.17 -8.37 1.40
CA TYR A 389 20.33 -7.30 0.40
C TYR A 389 19.76 -5.94 0.87
N GLY A 390 19.91 -5.64 2.16
CA GLY A 390 19.39 -4.42 2.80
C GLY A 390 17.95 -4.51 3.29
N HIS A 391 17.13 -5.42 2.73
CA HIS A 391 15.72 -5.62 3.13
C HIS A 391 15.64 -6.23 4.53
N SER A 392 14.91 -5.59 5.44
CA SER A 392 14.65 -6.14 6.78
C SER A 392 13.76 -7.38 6.70
N VAL A 393 14.14 -8.45 7.37
CA VAL A 393 13.40 -9.72 7.42
C VAL A 393 13.29 -10.25 8.85
N GLY A 394 12.19 -10.93 9.15
CA GLY A 394 12.05 -11.80 10.31
C GLY A 394 12.28 -13.24 9.91
N ILE A 395 13.22 -13.93 10.54
CA ILE A 395 13.55 -15.33 10.24
C ILE A 395 12.93 -16.24 11.30
N VAL A 396 12.39 -17.38 10.88
CA VAL A 396 11.83 -18.45 11.72
C VAL A 396 12.45 -19.77 11.26
N ALA A 397 13.37 -20.35 12.04
CA ALA A 397 14.20 -21.47 11.62
C ALA A 397 14.18 -22.63 12.62
N ASN A 398 13.97 -23.86 12.14
CA ASN A 398 14.00 -25.04 13.00
C ASN A 398 15.43 -25.40 13.41
N ASN A 399 15.60 -25.69 14.70
CA ASN A 399 16.84 -26.18 15.31
C ASN A 399 16.60 -27.47 16.12
N GLY A 400 15.46 -28.14 15.88
CA GLY A 400 14.97 -29.33 16.57
C GLY A 400 13.45 -29.51 16.42
N ILE A 401 12.86 -30.45 17.16
CA ILE A 401 11.40 -30.69 17.20
C ILE A 401 10.64 -29.53 17.84
N LEU A 402 9.37 -29.33 17.47
CA LEU A 402 8.54 -28.26 18.03
C LEU A 402 7.92 -28.65 19.39
N PHE A 403 8.24 -27.87 20.41
CA PHE A 403 7.59 -27.91 21.73
C PHE A 403 6.52 -26.81 21.86
N SER A 404 5.78 -26.80 22.98
CA SER A 404 4.78 -25.77 23.30
C SER A 404 5.40 -24.38 23.34
N GLU A 405 6.58 -24.26 23.96
CA GLU A 405 7.37 -23.05 24.13
C GLU A 405 7.84 -22.52 22.78
N SER A 406 8.35 -23.42 21.92
CA SER A 406 8.79 -23.11 20.56
C SER A 406 7.63 -22.59 19.71
N SER A 407 6.45 -23.19 19.85
CA SER A 407 5.23 -22.78 19.15
C SER A 407 4.72 -21.41 19.61
N LEU A 408 4.73 -21.16 20.93
CA LEU A 408 4.39 -19.87 21.53
C LEU A 408 5.39 -18.76 21.16
N LYS A 409 6.69 -19.09 21.07
CA LYS A 409 7.74 -18.19 20.57
C LYS A 409 7.51 -17.82 19.10
N GLY A 410 7.32 -18.82 18.25
CA GLY A 410 7.08 -18.62 16.81
C GLY A 410 5.83 -17.79 16.54
N ALA A 411 4.70 -18.11 17.19
CA ALA A 411 3.45 -17.36 17.05
C ALA A 411 3.62 -15.88 17.41
N HIS A 412 4.24 -15.58 18.56
CA HIS A 412 4.53 -14.20 18.98
C HIS A 412 5.48 -13.50 18.00
N PHE A 413 6.52 -14.17 17.50
CA PHE A 413 7.46 -13.56 16.57
C PHE A 413 6.83 -13.23 15.20
N VAL A 414 5.99 -14.14 14.66
CA VAL A 414 5.23 -13.91 13.43
C VAL A 414 4.25 -12.74 13.59
N GLN A 415 3.60 -12.62 14.74
CA GLN A 415 2.74 -11.48 15.08
C GLN A 415 3.54 -10.16 15.17
N LEU A 416 4.75 -10.16 15.75
CA LEU A 416 5.63 -8.99 15.80
C LEU A 416 6.05 -8.53 14.40
N CYS A 417 6.40 -9.46 13.50
CA CYS A 417 6.76 -9.14 12.12
C CYS A 417 5.57 -8.57 11.35
N SER A 418 4.39 -9.18 11.51
CA SER A 418 3.14 -8.71 10.90
C SER A 418 2.77 -7.30 11.37
N LYS A 419 2.84 -7.02 12.69
CA LYS A 419 2.58 -5.68 13.26
C LYS A 419 3.56 -4.63 12.74
N ARG A 420 4.79 -5.02 12.40
CA ARG A 420 5.86 -4.13 11.90
C ARG A 420 5.95 -4.07 10.37
N GLN A 421 5.09 -4.81 9.65
CA GLN A 421 5.14 -4.96 8.19
C GLN A 421 6.50 -5.47 7.67
N ILE A 422 7.11 -6.40 8.42
CA ILE A 422 8.41 -7.03 8.08
C ILE A 422 8.14 -8.39 7.40
N PRO A 423 8.67 -8.65 6.19
CA PRO A 423 8.62 -9.96 5.54
C PRO A 423 9.19 -11.10 6.38
N LEU A 424 8.64 -12.30 6.22
CA LEU A 424 8.99 -13.51 6.96
C LEU A 424 9.75 -14.52 6.08
N VAL A 425 10.82 -15.09 6.62
CA VAL A 425 11.59 -16.18 6.00
C VAL A 425 11.56 -17.41 6.91
N PHE A 426 10.96 -18.49 6.43
CA PHE A 426 10.90 -19.78 7.13
C PHE A 426 11.99 -20.71 6.63
N LEU A 427 12.84 -21.21 7.53
CA LEU A 427 13.86 -22.22 7.23
C LEU A 427 13.41 -23.55 7.84
N GLN A 428 12.97 -24.49 7.01
CA GLN A 428 12.39 -25.76 7.45
C GLN A 428 13.44 -26.87 7.58
N ASN A 429 13.54 -27.42 8.79
CA ASN A 429 14.15 -28.71 9.10
C ASN A 429 13.44 -29.32 10.31
N ILE A 430 12.26 -29.90 10.08
CA ILE A 430 11.31 -30.29 11.12
C ILE A 430 10.79 -31.71 10.88
N SER A 431 11.03 -32.58 11.87
CA SER A 431 10.49 -33.95 11.92
C SER A 431 9.12 -34.06 12.59
N GLY A 432 8.67 -33.01 13.29
CA GLY A 432 7.34 -32.93 13.89
C GLY A 432 7.29 -32.17 15.22
N PHE A 433 6.17 -32.32 15.92
CA PHE A 433 5.98 -31.82 17.29
C PHE A 433 6.38 -32.88 18.32
N MET A 434 6.66 -32.46 19.55
CA MET A 434 6.81 -33.39 20.67
C MET A 434 5.49 -34.13 20.94
N VAL A 435 5.58 -35.46 21.07
CA VAL A 435 4.45 -36.36 21.36
C VAL A 435 4.51 -36.90 22.79
N GLY A 436 3.37 -37.34 23.32
CA GLY A 436 3.27 -38.01 24.62
C GLY A 436 2.29 -37.32 25.58
N ALA A 437 1.85 -38.06 26.61
CA ALA A 437 0.75 -37.63 27.48
C ALA A 437 1.01 -36.27 28.16
N ASP A 438 2.24 -35.96 28.54
CA ASP A 438 2.56 -34.70 29.21
C ASP A 438 2.67 -33.52 28.23
N ALA A 439 3.06 -33.76 26.98
CA ALA A 439 2.99 -32.76 25.92
C ALA A 439 1.51 -32.39 25.62
N GLU A 440 0.63 -33.38 25.57
CA GLU A 440 -0.82 -33.17 25.39
C GLU A 440 -1.45 -32.45 26.59
N LYS A 441 -1.15 -32.83 27.83
CA LYS A 441 -1.59 -32.10 29.05
C LYS A 441 -1.08 -30.66 29.05
N GLY A 442 0.17 -30.42 28.64
CA GLY A 442 0.75 -29.09 28.44
C GLY A 442 0.08 -28.30 27.30
N GLY A 443 -0.75 -28.95 26.48
CA GLY A 443 -1.49 -28.36 25.40
C GLY A 443 -0.68 -28.13 24.13
N ILE A 444 0.20 -29.08 23.76
CA ILE A 444 0.99 -29.00 22.54
C ILE A 444 0.13 -28.71 21.31
N ALA A 445 -1.02 -29.37 21.17
CA ALA A 445 -2.00 -29.12 20.10
C ALA A 445 -2.49 -27.66 20.07
N LYS A 446 -2.98 -27.12 21.20
CA LYS A 446 -3.46 -25.72 21.28
C LYS A 446 -2.33 -24.69 21.16
N ASN A 447 -1.07 -25.07 21.35
CA ASN A 447 0.09 -24.18 21.22
C ASN A 447 0.65 -24.19 19.79
N GLY A 448 0.73 -25.36 19.15
CA GLY A 448 0.99 -25.50 17.72
C GLY A 448 -0.08 -24.81 16.87
N ALA A 449 -1.35 -24.91 17.26
CA ALA A 449 -2.45 -24.19 16.62
C ALA A 449 -2.21 -22.66 16.58
N LYS A 450 -1.67 -22.05 17.65
CA LYS A 450 -1.37 -20.60 17.66
C LYS A 450 -0.30 -20.22 16.63
N LEU A 451 0.71 -21.07 16.44
CA LEU A 451 1.74 -20.87 15.41
C LEU A 451 1.11 -20.97 14.01
N VAL A 452 0.32 -22.00 13.76
CA VAL A 452 -0.40 -22.20 12.48
C VAL A 452 -1.33 -21.00 12.20
N THR A 453 -2.14 -20.56 13.17
CA THR A 453 -2.98 -19.35 13.03
C THR A 453 -2.16 -18.10 12.71
N ALA A 454 -1.04 -17.88 13.40
CA ALA A 454 -0.17 -16.73 13.13
C ALA A 454 0.42 -16.77 11.71
N VAL A 455 0.84 -17.95 11.23
CA VAL A 455 1.37 -18.16 9.88
C VAL A 455 0.31 -17.98 8.79
N SER A 456 -0.90 -18.50 9.01
CA SER A 456 -2.04 -18.34 8.09
C SER A 456 -2.45 -16.88 7.95
N CYS A 457 -2.61 -16.15 9.06
CA CYS A 457 -3.12 -14.79 9.08
C CYS A 457 -2.06 -13.69 8.86
N ALA A 458 -0.79 -14.05 8.65
CA ALA A 458 0.27 -13.10 8.33
C ALA A 458 0.16 -12.64 6.86
N GLU A 459 -0.25 -11.39 6.65
CA GLU A 459 -0.39 -10.76 5.32
C GLU A 459 0.93 -10.23 4.73
N VAL A 460 1.98 -10.12 5.55
CA VAL A 460 3.34 -9.77 5.08
C VAL A 460 3.86 -10.84 4.10
N PRO A 461 4.77 -10.50 3.16
CA PRO A 461 5.40 -11.48 2.29
C PRO A 461 6.07 -12.60 3.08
N LYS A 462 5.73 -13.86 2.77
CA LYS A 462 6.28 -15.07 3.38
C LYS A 462 7.12 -15.83 2.35
N PHE A 463 8.31 -16.26 2.73
CA PHE A 463 9.21 -17.07 1.91
C PHE A 463 9.61 -18.32 2.69
N THR A 464 9.72 -19.47 2.01
CA THR A 464 10.04 -20.75 2.68
C THR A 464 11.20 -21.45 1.98
N ILE A 465 12.20 -21.87 2.74
CA ILE A 465 13.33 -22.67 2.27
C ILE A 465 13.33 -23.98 3.06
N VAL A 466 13.16 -25.12 2.39
CA VAL A 466 13.25 -26.45 3.00
C VAL A 466 14.68 -26.97 2.86
N PHE A 467 15.46 -26.90 3.95
CA PHE A 467 16.88 -27.25 3.95
C PHE A 467 17.19 -28.64 4.54
N GLY A 468 16.17 -29.30 5.09
CA GLY A 468 16.26 -30.64 5.67
C GLY A 468 14.92 -31.38 5.62
N SER A 469 14.45 -31.89 6.76
CA SER A 469 13.16 -32.56 6.82
C SER A 469 11.98 -31.57 6.82
N SER A 470 10.86 -31.95 6.22
CA SER A 470 9.57 -31.27 6.36
C SER A 470 8.47 -32.32 6.54
N ALA A 471 8.25 -32.71 7.80
CA ALA A 471 7.36 -33.82 8.15
C ALA A 471 6.12 -33.37 8.93
N GLY A 472 4.97 -33.95 8.56
CA GLY A 472 3.70 -33.86 9.29
C GLY A 472 3.26 -32.44 9.64
N ALA A 473 2.73 -32.25 10.84
CA ALA A 473 2.29 -30.94 11.32
C ALA A 473 3.42 -29.88 11.39
N GLY A 474 4.68 -30.31 11.40
CA GLY A 474 5.83 -29.39 11.34
C GLY A 474 5.88 -28.57 10.06
N ASN A 475 5.55 -29.19 8.91
CA ASN A 475 5.39 -28.51 7.62
C ASN A 475 4.41 -27.33 7.72
N TYR A 476 3.30 -27.54 8.44
CA TYR A 476 2.21 -26.58 8.58
C TYR A 476 2.62 -25.37 9.44
N GLY A 477 3.18 -25.63 10.63
CA GLY A 477 3.64 -24.58 11.54
C GLY A 477 4.80 -23.73 10.99
N MET A 478 5.49 -24.21 9.96
CA MET A 478 6.64 -23.54 9.34
C MET A 478 6.34 -22.96 7.94
N CYS A 479 5.08 -22.70 7.60
CA CYS A 479 4.67 -22.12 6.32
C CYS A 479 5.00 -22.99 5.09
N GLY A 480 4.64 -24.27 5.13
CA GLY A 480 4.65 -25.15 3.96
C GLY A 480 3.66 -24.73 2.87
N ARG A 481 3.59 -25.49 1.77
CA ARG A 481 2.91 -25.10 0.52
C ARG A 481 1.46 -24.62 0.68
N ALA A 482 0.70 -25.22 1.60
CA ALA A 482 -0.70 -24.87 1.88
C ALA A 482 -0.90 -23.49 2.52
N TYR A 483 0.16 -22.83 3.00
CA TYR A 483 0.10 -21.56 3.75
C TYR A 483 0.46 -20.33 2.90
N SER A 484 0.47 -20.52 1.57
CA SER A 484 0.74 -19.51 0.53
C SER A 484 1.99 -18.64 0.81
N PRO A 485 3.18 -19.25 0.94
CA PRO A 485 4.42 -18.50 0.78
C PRO A 485 4.53 -17.99 -0.67
N ARG A 486 4.98 -16.74 -0.83
CA ARG A 486 5.19 -16.08 -2.13
C ARG A 486 6.09 -16.92 -3.02
N LEU A 487 7.15 -17.47 -2.44
CA LEU A 487 8.00 -18.51 -3.05
C LEU A 487 8.37 -19.56 -1.99
N LEU A 488 8.37 -20.83 -2.38
CA LEU A 488 8.89 -21.95 -1.58
C LEU A 488 9.95 -22.70 -2.40
N PHE A 489 11.18 -22.81 -1.90
CA PHE A 489 12.24 -23.59 -2.52
C PHE A 489 12.75 -24.70 -1.59
N THR A 490 13.34 -25.73 -2.18
CA THR A 490 13.78 -26.95 -1.48
C THR A 490 15.25 -27.23 -1.82
N TRP A 491 16.04 -27.73 -0.87
CA TRP A 491 17.42 -28.15 -1.10
C TRP A 491 17.51 -29.61 -1.59
N PRO A 492 18.60 -30.04 -2.24
CA PRO A 492 18.67 -31.36 -2.88
C PRO A 492 18.64 -32.54 -1.88
N ASN A 493 19.15 -32.32 -0.68
CA ASN A 493 19.13 -33.27 0.44
C ASN A 493 17.77 -33.36 1.15
N ALA A 494 16.90 -32.37 0.98
CA ALA A 494 15.67 -32.24 1.77
C ALA A 494 14.69 -33.38 1.49
N ARG A 495 13.79 -33.62 2.46
CA ARG A 495 12.75 -34.66 2.38
C ARG A 495 11.42 -34.15 2.93
N THR A 496 10.33 -34.28 2.16
CA THR A 496 8.99 -33.81 2.53
C THR A 496 8.01 -34.97 2.58
N SER A 497 7.32 -35.19 3.70
CA SER A 497 6.43 -36.37 3.86
C SER A 497 5.39 -36.15 4.97
N VAL A 498 4.39 -37.04 5.06
CA VAL A 498 3.42 -37.02 6.18
C VAL A 498 4.07 -37.41 7.51
N MET A 499 5.03 -38.35 7.47
CA MET A 499 5.92 -38.74 8.59
C MET A 499 7.10 -39.53 8.01
N GLY A 500 8.13 -39.83 8.83
CA GLY A 500 9.29 -40.61 8.37
C GLY A 500 8.92 -42.03 7.92
N ALA A 501 9.59 -42.57 6.91
CA ALA A 501 9.28 -43.89 6.33
C ALA A 501 9.29 -45.04 7.36
N GLU A 502 10.25 -45.01 8.30
CA GLU A 502 10.32 -45.98 9.41
C GLU A 502 9.11 -45.85 10.35
N GLN A 503 8.67 -44.63 10.67
CA GLN A 503 7.49 -44.40 11.51
C GLN A 503 6.21 -44.87 10.82
N LEU A 504 6.06 -44.60 9.53
CA LEU A 504 4.85 -44.98 8.79
C LEU A 504 4.74 -46.50 8.62
N SER A 505 5.85 -47.21 8.37
CA SER A 505 5.87 -48.68 8.35
C SER A 505 5.42 -49.26 9.70
N SER A 506 6.07 -48.86 10.79
CA SER A 506 5.73 -49.37 12.13
C SER A 506 4.32 -49.02 12.58
N VAL A 507 3.76 -47.88 12.16
CA VAL A 507 2.33 -47.56 12.41
C VAL A 507 1.42 -48.47 11.58
N MET A 508 1.74 -48.76 10.31
CA MET A 508 0.95 -49.66 9.47
C MET A 508 0.99 -51.12 9.96
N GLU A 509 2.14 -51.57 10.45
CA GLU A 509 2.30 -52.86 11.17
C GLU A 509 1.41 -52.90 12.43
N ALA A 510 1.48 -51.85 13.27
CA ALA A 510 0.74 -51.78 14.53
C ALA A 510 -0.79 -51.73 14.39
N VAL A 511 -1.32 -51.23 13.27
CA VAL A 511 -2.77 -51.24 12.97
C VAL A 511 -3.24 -52.51 12.25
N GLY A 512 -2.40 -53.54 12.16
CA GLY A 512 -2.81 -54.88 11.74
C GLY A 512 -3.09 -55.05 10.24
N LYS A 513 -2.42 -54.27 9.38
CA LYS A 513 -2.39 -54.54 7.93
C LYS A 513 -1.13 -55.31 7.58
N GLU A 514 -1.23 -56.25 6.64
CA GLU A 514 -0.04 -56.79 5.97
C GLU A 514 0.73 -55.63 5.34
N THR A 515 1.95 -55.40 5.81
CA THR A 515 2.81 -54.37 5.24
C THR A 515 3.47 -54.89 3.98
N ASP A 516 3.02 -54.33 2.86
CA ASP A 516 3.76 -54.23 1.61
C ASP A 516 5.26 -54.00 1.87
N PRO A 517 6.15 -54.95 1.55
CA PRO A 517 7.58 -54.84 1.87
C PRO A 517 8.27 -53.71 1.08
N GLU A 518 7.66 -53.22 0.00
CA GLU A 518 8.17 -52.07 -0.77
C GLU A 518 7.69 -50.72 -0.20
N LEU A 519 6.77 -50.72 0.79
CA LEU A 519 6.20 -49.51 1.38
C LEU A 519 7.27 -48.51 1.84
N LYS A 520 8.31 -48.98 2.55
CA LYS A 520 9.41 -48.12 3.05
C LYS A 520 10.14 -47.44 1.88
N ALA A 521 10.55 -48.21 0.88
CA ALA A 521 11.25 -47.71 -0.29
C ALA A 521 10.36 -46.75 -1.12
N ARG A 522 9.06 -47.04 -1.23
CA ARG A 522 8.08 -46.16 -1.87
C ARG A 522 8.01 -44.81 -1.16
N ILE A 523 7.87 -44.79 0.17
CA ILE A 523 7.80 -43.54 0.96
C ILE A 523 9.11 -42.75 0.86
N GLU A 524 10.27 -43.43 0.93
CA GLU A 524 11.57 -42.77 0.80
C GLU A 524 11.68 -42.04 -0.54
N ARG A 525 11.35 -42.72 -1.65
CA ARG A 525 11.29 -42.14 -3.00
C ARG A 525 10.26 -41.00 -3.13
N GLU A 526 9.08 -41.17 -2.56
CA GLU A 526 8.00 -40.17 -2.62
C GLU A 526 8.27 -38.94 -1.76
N SER A 527 9.23 -39.04 -0.84
CA SER A 527 9.68 -37.92 0.00
C SER A 527 10.81 -37.08 -0.61
N GLU A 528 11.40 -37.49 -1.73
CA GLU A 528 12.55 -36.80 -2.34
C GLU A 528 12.20 -35.42 -2.90
N ALA A 529 13.14 -34.48 -2.81
CA ALA A 529 13.00 -33.13 -3.37
C ALA A 529 12.64 -33.15 -4.88
N THR A 530 13.23 -34.08 -5.64
CA THR A 530 12.93 -34.31 -7.06
C THR A 530 11.48 -34.74 -7.28
N PHE A 531 10.94 -35.63 -6.45
CA PHE A 531 9.56 -36.13 -6.54
C PHE A 531 8.52 -35.04 -6.23
N GLY A 532 8.79 -34.23 -5.21
CA GLY A 532 7.94 -33.10 -4.80
C GLY A 532 7.96 -31.94 -5.81
N SER A 533 9.14 -31.58 -6.32
CA SER A 533 9.30 -30.51 -7.30
C SER A 533 8.67 -30.88 -8.65
N ALA A 534 8.75 -32.16 -9.06
CA ALA A 534 8.03 -32.68 -10.22
C ALA A 534 6.50 -32.52 -10.14
N ARG A 535 5.96 -32.36 -8.91
CA ARG A 535 4.53 -32.18 -8.59
C ARG A 535 4.19 -30.76 -8.12
N LEU A 536 5.12 -29.81 -8.19
CA LEU A 536 4.98 -28.42 -7.74
C LEU A 536 4.54 -28.30 -6.26
N TRP A 537 5.11 -29.14 -5.38
CA TRP A 537 5.04 -28.92 -3.93
C TRP A 537 5.93 -27.74 -3.50
N ASP A 538 6.99 -27.52 -4.26
CA ASP A 538 7.87 -26.35 -4.24
C ASP A 538 7.83 -25.61 -5.59
N ASP A 539 8.52 -24.47 -5.65
CA ASP A 539 8.77 -23.64 -6.82
C ASP A 539 10.15 -23.91 -7.45
N GLY A 540 10.87 -24.95 -7.00
CA GLY A 540 12.17 -25.36 -7.53
C GLY A 540 13.09 -25.99 -6.47
N VAL A 541 13.99 -26.87 -6.93
CA VAL A 541 15.11 -27.38 -6.12
C VAL A 541 16.35 -26.51 -6.39
N ILE A 542 16.90 -25.89 -5.35
CA ILE A 542 18.03 -24.95 -5.46
C ILE A 542 19.29 -25.46 -4.77
N PRO A 543 20.49 -25.15 -5.30
CA PRO A 543 21.74 -25.26 -4.55
C PRO A 543 21.68 -24.52 -3.20
N PRO A 544 22.20 -25.08 -2.09
CA PRO A 544 22.24 -24.43 -0.79
C PRO A 544 22.79 -22.99 -0.83
N GLU A 545 23.89 -22.79 -1.55
CA GLU A 545 24.58 -21.50 -1.73
C GLU A 545 23.74 -20.44 -2.45
N HIS A 546 22.75 -20.83 -3.27
CA HIS A 546 21.88 -19.90 -3.99
C HIS A 546 20.76 -19.32 -3.10
N THR A 547 20.56 -19.84 -1.89
CA THR A 547 19.47 -19.44 -0.99
C THR A 547 19.40 -17.93 -0.75
N ARG A 548 20.54 -17.27 -0.52
CA ARG A 548 20.61 -15.81 -0.30
C ARG A 548 20.11 -15.04 -1.54
N MET A 549 20.61 -15.39 -2.72
CA MET A 549 20.24 -14.77 -4.00
C MET A 549 18.74 -14.93 -4.29
N VAL A 550 18.22 -16.14 -4.13
CA VAL A 550 16.81 -16.46 -4.41
C VAL A 550 15.86 -15.73 -3.45
N LEU A 551 16.21 -15.64 -2.15
CA LEU A 551 15.48 -14.81 -1.20
C LEU A 551 15.55 -13.32 -1.56
N GLY A 552 16.70 -12.82 -2.02
CA GLY A 552 16.86 -11.44 -2.49
C GLY A 552 15.92 -11.08 -3.64
N LEU A 553 15.92 -11.90 -4.70
CA LEU A 553 15.04 -11.72 -5.86
C LEU A 553 13.56 -11.81 -5.47
N GLY A 554 13.20 -12.75 -4.60
CA GLY A 554 11.84 -12.89 -4.07
C GLY A 554 11.39 -11.68 -3.24
N LEU A 555 12.26 -11.17 -2.37
CA LEU A 555 12.00 -9.96 -1.57
C LEU A 555 11.79 -8.75 -2.49
N GLN A 556 12.70 -8.52 -3.43
CA GLN A 556 12.60 -7.43 -4.41
C GLN A 556 11.28 -7.49 -5.20
N ALA A 557 10.92 -8.68 -5.72
CA ALA A 557 9.66 -8.89 -6.43
C ALA A 557 8.43 -8.58 -5.55
N SER A 558 8.44 -9.01 -4.28
CA SER A 558 7.30 -8.78 -3.36
C SER A 558 7.06 -7.32 -2.97
N MET A 559 8.03 -6.43 -3.18
CA MET A 559 7.91 -5.00 -2.86
C MET A 559 7.43 -4.15 -4.05
N GLY A 560 7.36 -4.69 -5.27
CA GLY A 560 7.09 -3.93 -6.50
C GLY A 560 5.68 -3.31 -6.65
N GLY A 561 4.79 -3.47 -5.67
CA GLY A 561 3.36 -3.11 -5.79
C GLY A 561 2.72 -2.42 -4.57
N GLN A 562 3.46 -1.55 -3.87
CA GLN A 562 3.11 -0.95 -2.56
C GLN A 562 1.91 0.04 -2.47
N ALA A 563 0.92 -0.02 -3.37
CA ALA A 563 -0.28 0.83 -3.31
C ALA A 563 -1.14 0.65 -2.03
N ASN A 564 -1.18 -0.55 -1.44
CA ASN A 564 -2.19 -0.88 -0.42
C ASN A 564 -1.99 -0.25 0.98
N GLN A 565 -0.82 0.30 1.33
CA GLN A 565 -0.56 0.73 2.72
C GLN A 565 -1.35 1.98 3.13
N ILE A 566 -1.63 2.89 2.20
CA ILE A 566 -2.21 4.20 2.51
C ILE A 566 -3.70 4.09 2.86
N LYS A 567 -4.45 3.22 2.16
CA LYS A 567 -5.89 2.94 2.44
C LYS A 567 -6.11 2.47 3.88
N GLY A 568 -5.21 1.63 4.40
CA GLY A 568 -5.28 1.11 5.77
C GLY A 568 -5.00 2.15 6.86
N VAL A 569 -4.22 3.20 6.57
CA VAL A 569 -4.03 4.32 7.50
C VAL A 569 -5.24 5.24 7.48
N ALA A 570 -5.71 5.62 6.28
CA ALA A 570 -6.91 6.44 6.11
C ALA A 570 -8.12 5.87 6.87
N LYS A 571 -8.34 4.54 6.81
CA LYS A 571 -9.45 3.86 7.51
C LYS A 571 -9.47 4.09 9.02
N LYS A 572 -8.31 4.19 9.67
CA LYS A 572 -8.23 4.42 11.12
C LYS A 572 -8.59 5.86 11.48
N VAL A 573 -8.01 6.82 10.75
CA VAL A 573 -8.30 8.24 10.98
C VAL A 573 -9.76 8.57 10.66
N ALA A 574 -10.36 7.91 9.66
CA ALA A 574 -11.80 7.98 9.40
C ALA A 574 -12.65 7.44 10.55
N ALA A 575 -12.24 6.33 11.19
CA ALA A 575 -12.92 5.81 12.36
C ALA A 575 -12.82 6.75 13.58
N ASP A 576 -11.63 7.33 13.83
CA ASP A 576 -11.44 8.33 14.88
C ASP A 576 -12.25 9.61 14.62
N LEU A 577 -12.31 10.08 13.36
CA LEU A 577 -13.15 11.20 12.95
C LEU A 577 -14.63 10.93 13.20
N VAL A 578 -15.14 9.79 12.70
CA VAL A 578 -16.55 9.38 12.91
C VAL A 578 -16.85 9.22 14.40
N SER A 579 -15.90 8.76 15.21
CA SER A 579 -16.09 8.64 16.67
C SER A 579 -16.35 9.99 17.36
N GLN A 580 -15.95 11.13 16.78
CA GLN A 580 -16.29 12.45 17.31
C GLN A 580 -17.76 12.82 17.10
N TYR A 581 -18.40 12.26 16.06
CA TYR A 581 -19.78 12.53 15.68
C TYR A 581 -20.77 11.47 16.19
N ALA A 582 -20.41 10.19 16.11
CA ALA A 582 -21.32 9.08 16.41
C ALA A 582 -20.61 7.88 17.04
N THR A 583 -21.30 7.20 17.95
CA THR A 583 -20.92 5.89 18.45
C THR A 583 -21.62 4.83 17.59
N MET A 584 -20.84 3.95 16.94
CA MET A 584 -21.37 2.84 16.15
C MET A 584 -21.00 1.50 16.80
N PRO A 585 -21.96 0.79 17.42
CA PRO A 585 -21.71 -0.51 18.04
C PRO A 585 -21.36 -1.58 16.99
N SER A 586 -20.28 -2.31 17.20
CA SER A 586 -19.90 -3.47 16.40
C SER A 586 -20.92 -4.61 16.62
N GLY A 587 -21.88 -4.75 15.72
CA GLY A 587 -22.97 -5.74 15.83
C GLY A 587 -24.25 -5.41 15.05
N GLY A 588 -24.39 -4.19 14.50
CA GLY A 588 -25.47 -3.87 13.55
C GLY A 588 -26.78 -3.38 14.16
N SER A 589 -26.78 -2.88 15.40
CA SER A 589 -27.97 -2.30 16.04
C SER A 589 -27.71 -0.91 16.61
N GLY A 590 -28.15 0.12 15.88
CA GLY A 590 -28.29 1.51 16.36
C GLY A 590 -27.00 2.34 16.36
N THR A 591 -26.86 3.23 15.38
CA THR A 591 -25.90 4.34 15.44
C THR A 591 -26.40 5.41 16.40
N ILE A 592 -25.59 5.81 17.38
CA ILE A 592 -25.94 6.85 18.36
C ILE A 592 -25.19 8.13 18.00
N ILE A 593 -25.91 9.16 17.55
CA ILE A 593 -25.33 10.47 17.25
C ILE A 593 -25.06 11.22 18.56
N LYS A 594 -23.84 11.74 18.75
CA LYS A 594 -23.39 12.34 20.02
C LYS A 594 -24.07 13.67 20.36
N SER A 595 -24.44 14.46 19.37
CA SER A 595 -25.28 15.66 19.52
C SER A 595 -26.76 15.36 19.74
N GLY A 596 -27.18 14.10 19.54
CA GLY A 596 -28.59 13.70 19.46
C GLY A 596 -29.29 14.08 18.14
N ILE A 597 -28.63 14.82 17.24
CA ILE A 597 -29.23 15.37 16.02
C ILE A 597 -28.36 14.97 14.81
N PRO A 598 -28.86 14.14 13.87
CA PRO A 598 -28.12 13.77 12.67
C PRO A 598 -27.65 15.00 11.90
N GLY A 599 -26.41 14.98 11.44
CA GLY A 599 -25.79 16.10 10.74
C GLY A 599 -25.14 17.15 11.63
N LEU A 600 -25.30 17.11 12.97
CA LEU A 600 -24.65 18.05 13.89
C LEU A 600 -23.53 17.41 14.71
N LEU A 601 -22.44 18.15 14.90
CA LEU A 601 -21.44 17.90 15.92
C LEU A 601 -21.91 18.46 17.29
N THR A 602 -21.24 18.10 18.37
CA THR A 602 -21.57 18.62 19.71
C THR A 602 -21.07 20.05 19.87
N TYR A 603 -21.99 21.00 20.02
CA TYR A 603 -21.71 22.41 20.31
C TYR A 603 -21.93 22.72 21.82
N PRO A 604 -21.04 23.48 22.48
CA PRO A 604 -19.69 23.85 22.03
C PRO A 604 -18.73 22.63 22.06
N PRO A 605 -17.61 22.66 21.29
CA PRO A 605 -17.08 23.81 20.56
C PRO A 605 -17.42 23.86 19.07
N TYR A 606 -17.97 22.79 18.48
CA TYR A 606 -18.01 22.66 17.02
C TYR A 606 -19.20 23.37 16.36
N TYR A 607 -18.94 24.10 15.28
CA TYR A 607 -19.96 24.84 14.53
C TYR A 607 -20.65 23.99 13.45
N TRP A 608 -21.78 24.48 12.93
CA TRP A 608 -22.60 23.77 11.95
C TRP A 608 -21.84 23.43 10.65
N TRP A 609 -21.01 24.35 10.17
CA TRP A 609 -20.24 24.20 8.94
C TRP A 609 -19.16 23.10 9.03
N GLU A 610 -18.54 22.91 10.21
CA GLU A 610 -17.53 21.87 10.44
C GLU A 610 -18.13 20.47 10.26
N ALA A 611 -19.40 20.27 10.65
CA ALA A 611 -20.10 19.03 10.43
C ALA A 611 -20.29 18.75 8.93
N GLY A 612 -20.72 19.75 8.16
CA GLY A 612 -20.81 19.68 6.70
C GLY A 612 -19.46 19.36 6.06
N ALA A 613 -18.40 20.02 6.50
CA ALA A 613 -17.05 19.83 6.02
C ALA A 613 -16.50 18.42 6.35
N MET A 614 -16.80 17.90 7.54
CA MET A 614 -16.48 16.52 7.96
C MET A 614 -17.15 15.48 7.06
N PHE A 615 -18.44 15.63 6.75
CA PHE A 615 -19.12 14.71 5.84
C PHE A 615 -18.49 14.69 4.45
N GLY A 616 -18.07 15.85 3.94
CA GLY A 616 -17.27 15.93 2.72
C GLY A 616 -15.98 15.12 2.81
N GLN A 617 -15.26 15.20 3.92
CA GLN A 617 -14.04 14.44 4.12
C GLN A 617 -14.29 12.91 4.19
N LEU A 618 -15.47 12.48 4.63
CA LEU A 618 -15.87 11.07 4.65
C LEU A 618 -16.31 10.55 3.26
N ILE A 619 -16.87 11.42 2.40
CA ILE A 619 -17.10 11.10 0.97
C ILE A 619 -15.76 10.90 0.26
N ASP A 620 -14.81 11.82 0.44
CA ASP A 620 -13.46 11.70 -0.10
C ASP A 620 -12.79 10.40 0.39
N TYR A 621 -12.93 10.05 1.67
CA TYR A 621 -12.43 8.78 2.23
C TYR A 621 -13.03 7.56 1.52
N TRP A 622 -14.36 7.50 1.38
CA TRP A 622 -15.03 6.42 0.65
C TRP A 622 -14.48 6.31 -0.77
N TYR A 623 -14.35 7.44 -1.46
CA TYR A 623 -13.88 7.48 -2.84
C TYR A 623 -12.44 6.96 -2.99
N TYR A 624 -11.49 7.47 -2.19
CA TYR A 624 -10.08 7.07 -2.26
C TYR A 624 -9.82 5.62 -1.83
N THR A 625 -10.63 5.09 -0.91
CA THR A 625 -10.40 3.75 -0.32
C THR A 625 -11.33 2.66 -0.86
N ASN A 626 -12.42 3.04 -1.52
CA ASN A 626 -13.56 2.18 -1.88
C ASN A 626 -14.22 1.50 -0.65
N ASP A 627 -14.19 2.14 0.52
CA ASP A 627 -14.80 1.64 1.76
C ASP A 627 -16.12 2.37 2.07
N SER A 628 -17.24 1.67 1.88
CA SER A 628 -18.60 2.22 2.05
C SER A 628 -19.11 2.23 3.51
N THR A 629 -18.27 1.91 4.51
CA THR A 629 -18.69 1.73 5.91
C THR A 629 -19.52 2.90 6.48
N TYR A 630 -19.25 4.14 6.04
CA TYR A 630 -19.89 5.35 6.57
C TYR A 630 -20.94 5.96 5.63
N ASN A 631 -21.23 5.35 4.47
CA ASN A 631 -21.99 6.02 3.42
C ASN A 631 -23.43 6.36 3.86
N ASP A 632 -24.11 5.44 4.54
CA ASP A 632 -25.47 5.71 5.04
C ASP A 632 -25.46 6.77 6.15
N LEU A 633 -24.48 6.72 7.08
CA LEU A 633 -24.32 7.72 8.14
C LEU A 633 -24.09 9.14 7.59
N VAL A 634 -23.28 9.25 6.54
CA VAL A 634 -22.97 10.50 5.84
C VAL A 634 -24.21 11.01 5.09
N LYS A 635 -24.87 10.14 4.32
CA LYS A 635 -26.09 10.44 3.57
C LYS A 635 -27.20 10.93 4.49
N ASP A 636 -27.51 10.19 5.55
CA ASP A 636 -28.58 10.52 6.50
C ASP A 636 -28.26 11.83 7.26
N GLY A 637 -26.98 12.06 7.59
CA GLY A 637 -26.52 13.31 8.20
C GLY A 637 -26.72 14.52 7.30
N ILE A 638 -26.40 14.42 6.00
CA ILE A 638 -26.62 15.52 5.04
C ILE A 638 -28.13 15.73 4.80
N LEU A 639 -28.90 14.66 4.61
CA LEU A 639 -30.34 14.74 4.33
C LEU A 639 -31.13 15.34 5.51
N PHE A 640 -30.68 15.17 6.75
CA PHE A 640 -31.32 15.77 7.93
C PHE A 640 -31.12 17.29 8.01
N GLN A 641 -30.04 17.82 7.42
CA GLN A 641 -29.69 19.25 7.48
C GLN A 641 -30.28 20.06 6.30
N ILE A 642 -31.14 19.45 5.49
CA ILE A 642 -31.93 20.14 4.48
C ILE A 642 -33.03 20.95 5.19
N GLY A 643 -33.02 22.26 4.96
CA GLY A 643 -34.02 23.19 5.50
C GLY A 643 -35.39 23.04 4.85
N GLU A 644 -36.38 23.72 5.42
CA GLU A 644 -37.80 23.55 5.12
C GLU A 644 -38.19 23.89 3.66
N GLN A 645 -37.29 24.52 2.89
CA GLN A 645 -37.48 24.94 1.49
C GLN A 645 -36.52 24.20 0.52
N GLU A 646 -36.08 22.98 0.86
CA GLU A 646 -35.12 22.18 0.07
C GLU A 646 -33.80 22.94 -0.21
N ASN A 647 -33.35 23.68 0.79
CA ASN A 647 -32.11 24.44 0.80
C ASN A 647 -31.19 23.95 1.93
N LEU A 648 -29.99 24.51 2.00
CA LEU A 648 -29.10 24.36 3.15
C LEU A 648 -29.25 25.59 4.06
N MET A 649 -30.50 25.85 4.49
CA MET A 649 -30.88 26.86 5.51
C MET A 649 -31.86 26.27 6.53
N PRO A 650 -31.46 25.27 7.33
CA PRO A 650 -32.34 24.75 8.37
C PRO A 650 -32.62 25.84 9.41
N SER A 651 -33.90 26.13 9.67
CA SER A 651 -34.34 27.25 10.53
C SER A 651 -33.73 27.25 11.94
N ASN A 652 -33.25 26.09 12.40
CA ASN A 652 -32.57 25.92 13.69
C ASN A 652 -31.13 26.45 13.77
N GLN A 653 -30.48 26.81 12.65
CA GLN A 653 -29.12 27.40 12.64
C GLN A 653 -29.10 28.93 12.48
N SER A 654 -30.25 29.58 12.27
CA SER A 654 -30.42 31.01 11.95
C SER A 654 -29.84 32.05 12.95
N LYS A 655 -29.19 31.58 14.03
CA LYS A 655 -28.50 32.43 15.02
C LYS A 655 -27.01 32.63 14.72
N ASP A 656 -26.40 31.69 14.00
CA ASP A 656 -24.95 31.63 13.76
C ASP A 656 -24.62 31.39 12.27
N GLU A 657 -25.61 31.51 11.36
CA GLU A 657 -25.51 31.06 9.95
C GLU A 657 -24.81 32.06 8.99
N GLY A 658 -23.64 31.65 8.50
CA GLY A 658 -22.86 32.33 7.47
C GLY A 658 -23.11 31.86 6.02
N ASN A 659 -22.72 32.68 5.05
CA ASN A 659 -22.73 32.29 3.62
C ASN A 659 -21.64 31.24 3.33
N ASP A 660 -20.53 31.30 4.05
CA ASP A 660 -19.46 30.29 4.04
C ASP A 660 -19.90 28.96 4.68
N ASP A 661 -20.74 29.00 5.71
CA ASP A 661 -21.30 27.77 6.28
C ASP A 661 -22.09 26.98 5.23
N GLN A 662 -23.00 27.66 4.51
CA GLN A 662 -23.74 27.08 3.39
C GLN A 662 -22.81 26.55 2.30
N LEU A 663 -21.69 27.23 2.05
CA LEU A 663 -20.70 26.83 1.07
C LEU A 663 -19.98 25.54 1.45
N PHE A 664 -19.61 25.33 2.72
CA PHE A 664 -19.02 24.06 3.15
C PHE A 664 -19.98 22.87 2.99
N TRP A 665 -21.28 23.06 3.28
CA TRP A 665 -22.31 22.06 2.96
C TRP A 665 -22.50 21.86 1.45
N ALA A 666 -22.48 22.93 0.65
CA ALA A 666 -22.56 22.86 -0.80
C ALA A 666 -21.33 22.16 -1.42
N PHE A 667 -20.14 22.35 -0.86
CA PHE A 667 -18.92 21.65 -1.30
C PHE A 667 -19.00 20.15 -1.04
N THR A 668 -19.62 19.75 0.07
CA THR A 668 -19.90 18.34 0.40
C THR A 668 -20.92 17.75 -0.56
N CYS A 669 -22.00 18.47 -0.88
CA CYS A 669 -22.98 18.05 -1.89
C CYS A 669 -22.36 17.97 -3.30
N MET A 670 -21.52 18.94 -3.69
CA MET A 670 -20.77 18.86 -4.95
C MET A 670 -19.79 17.68 -4.96
N SER A 671 -19.08 17.39 -3.87
CA SER A 671 -18.22 16.20 -3.81
C SER A 671 -19.03 14.91 -3.89
N ALA A 672 -20.24 14.86 -3.32
CA ALA A 672 -21.13 13.71 -3.48
C ALA A 672 -21.53 13.50 -4.96
N ALA A 673 -21.92 14.57 -5.66
CA ALA A 673 -22.29 14.54 -7.07
C ALA A 673 -21.09 14.21 -8.00
N GLU A 674 -19.93 14.80 -7.73
CA GLU A 674 -18.68 14.67 -8.50
C GLU A 674 -17.98 13.34 -8.27
N LEU A 675 -18.15 12.68 -7.13
CA LEU A 675 -17.50 11.40 -6.83
C LEU A 675 -18.46 10.21 -7.01
N ASN A 676 -19.68 10.45 -7.50
CA ASN A 676 -20.75 9.45 -7.64
C ASN A 676 -21.07 8.74 -6.32
N PHE A 677 -21.05 9.48 -5.22
CA PHE A 677 -21.53 9.02 -3.92
C PHE A 677 -23.02 8.62 -4.02
N PRO A 678 -23.48 7.55 -3.31
CA PRO A 678 -24.85 7.06 -3.43
C PRO A 678 -25.89 8.18 -3.36
N ASN A 679 -26.78 8.23 -4.35
CA ASN A 679 -27.79 9.28 -4.45
C ASN A 679 -28.85 9.16 -3.35
N PRO A 680 -29.53 10.29 -3.02
CA PRO A 680 -30.69 10.28 -2.13
C PRO A 680 -31.85 9.41 -2.65
N PRO A 681 -32.81 9.07 -1.78
CA PRO A 681 -34.14 8.60 -2.20
C PRO A 681 -34.79 9.55 -3.21
N ALA A 682 -35.63 9.03 -4.10
CA ALA A 682 -36.23 9.80 -5.20
C ALA A 682 -37.25 10.89 -4.75
N ASP A 683 -37.70 10.85 -3.49
CA ASP A 683 -38.53 11.87 -2.83
C ASP A 683 -37.70 12.98 -2.14
N LYS A 684 -36.37 12.99 -2.33
CA LYS A 684 -35.44 13.99 -1.80
C LYS A 684 -34.66 14.68 -2.93
N PRO A 685 -34.26 15.95 -2.77
CA PRO A 685 -33.44 16.64 -3.76
C PRO A 685 -32.09 15.95 -3.92
N GLY A 686 -31.62 15.83 -5.16
CA GLY A 686 -30.29 15.28 -5.46
C GLY A 686 -29.15 16.18 -4.95
N TRP A 687 -27.95 15.62 -4.80
CA TRP A 687 -26.79 16.36 -4.31
C TRP A 687 -26.45 17.57 -5.19
N LEU A 688 -26.60 17.43 -6.51
CA LEU A 688 -26.43 18.54 -7.45
C LEU A 688 -27.51 19.63 -7.23
N ALA A 689 -28.77 19.25 -7.04
CA ALA A 689 -29.86 20.21 -6.79
C ALA A 689 -29.63 21.05 -5.52
N LEU A 690 -29.13 20.46 -4.44
CA LEU A 690 -28.79 21.18 -3.21
C LEU A 690 -27.65 22.19 -3.42
N ALA A 691 -26.62 21.84 -4.20
CA ALA A 691 -25.54 22.75 -4.54
C ALA A 691 -26.00 23.90 -5.44
N GLN A 692 -26.90 23.63 -6.40
CA GLN A 692 -27.54 24.68 -7.21
C GLN A 692 -28.42 25.60 -6.36
N SER A 693 -29.14 25.04 -5.37
CA SER A 693 -29.95 25.79 -4.40
C SER A 693 -29.11 26.82 -3.63
N VAL A 694 -27.93 26.43 -3.13
CA VAL A 694 -27.01 27.35 -2.45
C VAL A 694 -26.48 28.41 -3.42
N MET A 695 -26.00 28.02 -4.61
CA MET A 695 -25.48 28.99 -5.58
C MET A 695 -26.51 30.08 -5.95
N ASN A 696 -27.77 29.69 -6.16
CA ASN A 696 -28.86 30.61 -6.47
C ASN A 696 -29.15 31.60 -5.31
N GLN A 697 -28.98 31.16 -4.05
CA GLN A 697 -29.12 32.02 -2.88
C GLN A 697 -27.91 32.96 -2.68
N LEU A 698 -26.69 32.49 -2.93
CA LEU A 698 -25.50 33.35 -2.92
C LEU A 698 -25.63 34.45 -3.99
N ILE A 699 -26.12 34.10 -5.18
CA ILE A 699 -26.43 35.04 -6.26
C ILE A 699 -27.42 36.12 -5.79
N SER A 700 -28.49 35.75 -5.08
CA SER A 700 -29.49 36.72 -4.59
C SER A 700 -28.99 37.62 -3.47
N ARG A 701 -27.97 37.19 -2.71
CA ARG A 701 -27.31 37.98 -1.64
C ARG A 701 -26.09 38.78 -2.10
N TRP A 702 -25.74 38.75 -3.38
CA TRP A 702 -24.63 39.55 -3.91
C TRP A 702 -24.96 41.05 -3.83
N ASP A 703 -24.27 41.79 -2.96
CA ASP A 703 -24.50 43.21 -2.70
C ASP A 703 -23.56 44.10 -3.54
N PRO A 704 -24.03 44.72 -4.65
CA PRO A 704 -23.23 45.65 -5.44
C PRO A 704 -23.12 47.06 -4.81
N SER A 705 -24.01 47.39 -3.86
CA SER A 705 -24.15 48.74 -3.32
C SER A 705 -23.02 49.09 -2.35
N VAL A 706 -22.54 48.11 -1.59
CA VAL A 706 -21.45 48.26 -0.62
C VAL A 706 -20.21 47.49 -1.08
N CYS A 707 -19.06 48.16 -1.12
CA CYS A 707 -17.77 47.61 -1.54
C CYS A 707 -17.74 47.03 -2.98
N LYS A 708 -18.56 47.61 -3.88
CA LYS A 708 -18.62 47.29 -5.33
C LYS A 708 -18.99 45.83 -5.65
N GLY A 709 -19.64 45.13 -4.74
CA GLY A 709 -19.90 43.69 -4.86
C GLY A 709 -19.48 42.91 -3.61
N GLY A 710 -19.50 41.59 -3.76
CA GLY A 710 -19.08 40.64 -2.75
C GLY A 710 -20.19 40.30 -1.74
N LEU A 711 -20.12 39.08 -1.23
CA LEU A 711 -20.94 38.55 -0.15
C LEU A 711 -20.41 39.01 1.20
N ARG A 712 -21.33 39.20 2.14
CA ARG A 712 -21.03 39.31 3.57
C ARG A 712 -20.72 37.92 4.13
N TRP A 713 -19.95 37.88 5.21
CA TRP A 713 -19.70 36.66 5.96
C TRP A 713 -21.02 36.10 6.48
N GLN A 714 -21.66 36.81 7.40
CA GLN A 714 -22.95 36.42 7.97
C GLN A 714 -24.13 36.75 7.04
N ILE A 715 -25.17 35.91 7.09
CA ILE A 715 -26.39 36.08 6.28
C ILE A 715 -27.34 37.12 6.88
N TYR A 716 -27.48 37.11 8.21
CA TYR A 716 -28.47 37.90 8.92
C TYR A 716 -27.87 39.16 9.56
N GLN A 717 -28.57 40.29 9.43
CA GLN A 717 -28.08 41.62 9.85
C GLN A 717 -27.76 41.75 11.36
N TRP A 718 -28.36 40.89 12.19
CA TRP A 718 -28.21 40.88 13.65
C TRP A 718 -27.08 39.98 14.16
N ILE A 719 -26.38 39.25 13.29
CA ILE A 719 -25.27 38.38 13.69
C ILE A 719 -23.95 39.16 13.63
N ASP A 720 -23.16 39.05 14.70
CA ASP A 720 -21.81 39.64 14.76
C ASP A 720 -20.95 39.11 13.60
N GLY A 721 -20.37 40.03 12.83
CA GLY A 721 -19.67 39.70 11.58
C GLY A 721 -20.46 39.98 10.30
N TYR A 722 -21.74 40.39 10.36
CA TYR A 722 -22.49 40.83 9.16
C TYR A 722 -21.81 41.97 8.38
N ASN A 723 -21.05 42.82 9.07
CA ASN A 723 -20.28 43.89 8.45
C ASN A 723 -18.89 43.48 7.93
N TYR A 724 -18.56 42.18 7.97
CA TYR A 724 -17.36 41.59 7.41
C TYR A 724 -17.67 40.94 6.05
N LYS A 725 -16.76 41.04 5.08
CA LYS A 725 -16.75 40.25 3.84
C LYS A 725 -15.47 39.43 3.85
N ASN A 726 -15.58 38.10 3.96
CA ASN A 726 -14.42 37.20 4.06
C ASN A 726 -14.15 36.42 2.77
N THR A 727 -12.97 35.83 2.68
CA THR A 727 -12.55 35.00 1.55
C THR A 727 -13.30 33.67 1.53
N ALA A 728 -13.71 33.13 2.69
CA ALA A 728 -14.53 31.92 2.76
C ALA A 728 -15.82 32.05 1.93
N ALA A 729 -16.61 33.10 2.14
CA ALA A 729 -17.86 33.31 1.40
C ALA A 729 -17.61 33.67 -0.07
N ASN A 730 -16.69 34.60 -0.35
CA ASN A 730 -16.48 35.13 -1.70
C ASN A 730 -15.67 34.19 -2.60
N GLY A 731 -14.57 33.66 -2.08
CA GLY A 731 -13.77 32.64 -2.74
C GLY A 731 -14.53 31.32 -2.85
N GLY A 732 -15.38 31.01 -1.86
CA GLY A 732 -16.21 29.83 -1.92
C GLY A 732 -17.32 29.93 -2.96
N MET A 733 -17.94 31.11 -3.15
CA MET A 733 -18.84 31.36 -4.28
C MET A 733 -18.12 31.18 -5.63
N PHE A 734 -16.89 31.69 -5.75
CA PHE A 734 -16.03 31.46 -6.91
C PHE A 734 -15.82 29.95 -7.16
N GLN A 735 -15.45 29.20 -6.13
CA GLN A 735 -15.20 27.76 -6.23
C GLN A 735 -16.48 26.96 -6.55
N LEU A 736 -17.62 27.28 -5.91
CA LEU A 736 -18.89 26.60 -6.15
C LEU A 736 -19.39 26.86 -7.58
N GLY A 737 -19.30 28.11 -8.06
CA GLY A 737 -19.61 28.47 -9.44
C GLY A 737 -18.73 27.71 -10.44
N ALA A 738 -17.42 27.63 -10.19
CA ALA A 738 -16.48 26.89 -11.04
C ALA A 738 -16.80 25.38 -11.09
N ARG A 739 -17.13 24.78 -9.94
CA ARG A 739 -17.54 23.36 -9.82
C ARG A 739 -18.86 23.10 -10.56
N LEU A 740 -19.87 23.95 -10.35
CA LEU A 740 -21.17 23.83 -11.03
C LEU A 740 -21.06 24.04 -12.55
N ALA A 741 -20.27 25.01 -13.01
CA ALA A 741 -19.97 25.21 -14.43
C ALA A 741 -19.33 23.96 -15.04
N LYS A 742 -18.33 23.37 -14.34
CA LYS A 742 -17.68 22.14 -14.76
C LYS A 742 -18.60 20.92 -14.75
N TYR A 743 -19.50 20.79 -13.77
CA TYR A 743 -20.40 19.65 -13.65
C TYR A 743 -21.54 19.69 -14.66
N THR A 744 -22.14 20.86 -14.86
CA THR A 744 -23.38 21.04 -15.63
C THR A 744 -23.17 21.53 -17.06
N GLY A 745 -21.96 21.99 -17.40
CA GLY A 745 -21.68 22.69 -18.65
C GLY A 745 -22.28 24.12 -18.74
N ASN A 746 -23.12 24.52 -17.78
CA ASN A 746 -23.84 25.79 -17.83
C ASN A 746 -22.90 26.99 -17.61
N HIS A 747 -22.79 27.83 -18.64
CA HIS A 747 -21.90 28.99 -18.65
C HIS A 747 -22.25 30.05 -17.60
N THR A 748 -23.51 30.19 -17.19
CA THR A 748 -23.88 31.24 -16.23
C THR A 748 -23.20 31.04 -14.87
N TYR A 749 -22.91 29.80 -14.47
CA TYR A 749 -22.14 29.53 -13.25
C TYR A 749 -20.66 29.95 -13.39
N ALA A 750 -20.09 29.91 -14.60
CA ALA A 750 -18.74 30.37 -14.88
C ALA A 750 -18.65 31.90 -14.85
N GLU A 751 -19.64 32.62 -15.41
CA GLU A 751 -19.74 34.07 -15.32
C GLU A 751 -19.78 34.55 -13.86
N TRP A 752 -20.55 33.87 -13.00
CA TRP A 752 -20.60 34.16 -11.57
C TRP A 752 -19.30 33.78 -10.84
N ALA A 753 -18.63 32.71 -11.24
CA ALA A 753 -17.32 32.34 -10.71
C ALA A 753 -16.27 33.43 -11.04
N GLU A 754 -16.22 33.87 -12.29
CA GLU A 754 -15.34 34.95 -12.75
C GLU A 754 -15.63 36.26 -12.04
N LYS A 755 -16.91 36.64 -11.88
CA LYS A 755 -17.33 37.82 -11.13
C LYS A 755 -16.89 37.79 -9.66
N ALA A 756 -16.99 36.63 -8.99
CA ALA A 756 -16.55 36.46 -7.61
C ALA A 756 -15.01 36.52 -7.48
N TYR A 757 -14.29 35.87 -8.41
CA TYR A 757 -12.83 35.96 -8.49
C TYR A 757 -12.34 37.39 -8.75
N ASP A 758 -12.91 38.08 -9.75
CA ASP A 758 -12.47 39.40 -10.16
C ASP A 758 -12.79 40.45 -9.09
N TRP A 759 -13.86 40.26 -8.30
CA TRP A 759 -14.11 41.09 -7.11
C TRP A 759 -13.02 40.89 -6.05
N LEU A 760 -12.65 39.64 -5.72
CA LEU A 760 -11.53 39.36 -4.81
C LEU A 760 -10.22 39.97 -5.31
N ALA A 761 -9.94 39.87 -6.62
CA ALA A 761 -8.73 40.41 -7.25
C ALA A 761 -8.66 41.95 -7.24
N GLN A 762 -9.80 42.63 -7.05
CA GLN A 762 -9.91 44.08 -6.99
C GLN A 762 -10.08 44.60 -5.55
N SER A 763 -10.31 43.72 -4.58
CA SER A 763 -10.45 44.05 -3.16
C SER A 763 -9.08 44.03 -2.45
N PRO A 764 -8.95 44.59 -1.24
CA PRO A 764 -7.70 44.49 -0.47
C PRO A 764 -7.38 43.07 0.00
N MET A 765 -8.24 42.08 -0.25
CA MET A 765 -8.10 40.70 0.24
C MET A 765 -7.21 39.81 -0.63
N MET A 766 -6.91 40.20 -1.87
CA MET A 766 -5.93 39.51 -2.71
C MET A 766 -4.88 40.49 -3.24
N THR A 767 -3.61 40.15 -3.06
CA THR A 767 -2.50 40.94 -3.61
C THR A 767 -2.19 40.57 -5.07
N LYS A 768 -1.45 41.44 -5.77
CA LYS A 768 -0.96 41.15 -7.13
C LYS A 768 0.00 39.96 -7.20
N ASP A 769 0.64 39.63 -6.09
CA ASP A 769 1.44 38.41 -5.92
C ASP A 769 0.64 37.28 -5.25
N TYR A 770 -0.68 37.19 -5.51
CA TYR A 770 -1.52 36.06 -5.13
C TYR A 770 -1.53 35.69 -3.63
N LYS A 771 -1.17 36.64 -2.74
CA LYS A 771 -1.40 36.45 -1.31
C LYS A 771 -2.89 36.60 -1.03
N ILE A 772 -3.43 35.67 -0.27
CA ILE A 772 -4.84 35.66 0.13
C ILE A 772 -4.95 36.00 1.61
N TYR A 773 -5.73 37.03 1.90
CA TYR A 773 -6.04 37.56 3.23
C TYR A 773 -7.46 37.16 3.65
N ASP A 774 -7.74 37.24 4.95
CA ASP A 774 -8.96 36.64 5.49
C ASP A 774 -10.25 37.41 5.11
N GLY A 775 -10.27 38.71 5.30
CA GLY A 775 -11.45 39.51 5.01
C GLY A 775 -11.31 41.00 5.25
N THR A 776 -12.36 41.74 4.90
CA THR A 776 -12.45 43.20 4.94
C THR A 776 -13.74 43.66 5.61
N ASN A 777 -13.80 44.88 6.14
CA ASN A 777 -14.96 45.38 6.87
C ASN A 777 -15.64 46.54 6.12
N VAL A 778 -16.95 46.45 5.91
CA VAL A 778 -17.73 47.44 5.17
C VAL A 778 -17.79 48.81 5.85
N LEU A 779 -17.72 48.84 7.19
CA LEU A 779 -17.71 50.08 7.97
C LEU A 779 -16.41 50.88 7.79
N ARG A 780 -15.34 50.21 7.31
CA ARG A 780 -14.08 50.83 6.88
C ARG A 780 -14.05 51.11 5.37
N GLY A 781 -15.17 50.97 4.66
CA GLY A 781 -15.25 51.17 3.20
C GLY A 781 -14.51 50.11 2.38
N CYS A 782 -14.18 48.96 2.98
CA CYS A 782 -13.38 47.88 2.40
C CYS A 782 -12.04 48.32 1.79
N VAL A 783 -11.31 49.22 2.46
CA VAL A 783 -9.99 49.72 2.00
C VAL A 783 -8.80 48.92 2.56
N ASP A 784 -9.03 48.17 3.65
CA ASP A 784 -8.04 47.34 4.33
C ASP A 784 -8.54 45.89 4.49
N ALA A 785 -7.64 44.95 4.80
CA ALA A 785 -7.97 43.55 5.05
C ALA A 785 -7.19 43.02 6.26
N ASP A 786 -7.74 42.01 6.93
CA ASP A 786 -6.99 41.22 7.91
C ASP A 786 -5.92 40.40 7.18
N GLN A 787 -4.65 40.74 7.41
CA GLN A 787 -3.51 40.19 6.69
C GLN A 787 -3.07 38.79 7.18
N LEU A 788 -3.80 38.17 8.11
CA LEU A 788 -3.61 36.78 8.46
C LEU A 788 -3.83 35.87 7.24
N GLN A 789 -2.94 34.88 7.09
CA GLN A 789 -2.96 33.93 5.98
C GLN A 789 -3.28 32.54 6.51
N TRP A 790 -4.40 31.99 6.06
CA TRP A 790 -4.93 30.69 6.46
C TRP A 790 -4.86 29.69 5.31
N SER A 791 -4.53 28.43 5.58
CA SER A 791 -4.33 27.47 4.49
C SER A 791 -5.63 27.17 3.72
N TYR A 792 -6.79 27.21 4.40
CA TYR A 792 -8.08 26.96 3.77
C TYR A 792 -8.43 27.99 2.68
N ASN A 793 -8.12 29.27 2.91
CA ASN A 793 -8.35 30.35 1.95
C ASN A 793 -7.56 30.11 0.65
N TYR A 794 -6.31 29.66 0.76
CA TYR A 794 -5.54 29.22 -0.40
C TYR A 794 -6.13 27.96 -1.04
N GLY A 795 -6.58 27.00 -0.24
CA GLY A 795 -7.25 25.79 -0.72
C GLY A 795 -8.49 26.09 -1.57
N ILE A 796 -9.37 26.99 -1.12
CA ILE A 796 -10.56 27.44 -1.85
C ILE A 796 -10.16 28.02 -3.22
N MET A 797 -9.19 28.94 -3.25
CA MET A 797 -8.75 29.60 -4.47
C MET A 797 -8.02 28.65 -5.44
N ILE A 798 -7.21 27.72 -4.91
CA ILE A 798 -6.57 26.64 -5.68
C ILE A 798 -7.63 25.73 -6.31
N GLY A 799 -8.63 25.32 -5.52
CA GLY A 799 -9.74 24.51 -6.00
C GLY A 799 -10.51 25.20 -7.12
N GLY A 800 -11.04 26.40 -6.87
CA GLY A 800 -11.80 27.16 -7.88
C GLY A 800 -10.99 27.41 -9.15
N ALA A 801 -9.70 27.77 -9.04
CA ALA A 801 -8.84 27.97 -10.20
C ALA A 801 -8.56 26.67 -10.97
N ALA A 802 -8.47 25.52 -10.30
CA ALA A 802 -8.32 24.22 -10.95
C ALA A 802 -9.60 23.78 -11.70
N TYR A 803 -10.79 24.00 -11.13
CA TYR A 803 -12.05 23.73 -11.85
C TYR A 803 -12.24 24.70 -13.02
N MET A 804 -11.93 26.00 -12.87
CA MET A 804 -11.99 26.94 -14.00
C MET A 804 -10.95 26.65 -15.08
N TYR A 805 -9.72 26.27 -14.72
CA TYR A 805 -8.72 25.79 -15.67
C TYR A 805 -9.25 24.58 -16.46
N ASN A 806 -9.89 23.62 -15.79
CA ASN A 806 -10.44 22.44 -16.44
C ASN A 806 -11.71 22.71 -17.27
N TYR A 807 -12.58 23.63 -16.82
CA TYR A 807 -13.78 24.07 -17.55
C TYR A 807 -13.42 24.87 -18.81
N THR A 808 -12.47 25.81 -18.70
CA THR A 808 -11.96 26.62 -19.83
C THR A 808 -10.95 25.89 -20.72
N ASN A 809 -10.91 24.56 -20.65
CA ASN A 809 -10.04 23.68 -21.43
C ASN A 809 -8.55 24.09 -21.43
N GLY A 810 -8.03 24.43 -20.25
CA GLY A 810 -6.62 24.71 -20.01
C GLY A 810 -6.16 26.14 -20.26
N SER A 811 -7.06 27.14 -20.21
CA SER A 811 -6.72 28.53 -20.53
C SER A 811 -5.52 29.09 -19.72
N GLU A 812 -4.65 29.83 -20.40
CA GLU A 812 -3.42 30.39 -19.78
C GLU A 812 -3.73 31.37 -18.64
N THR A 813 -4.87 32.09 -18.71
CA THR A 813 -5.35 32.94 -17.61
C THR A 813 -5.55 32.13 -16.33
N TRP A 814 -6.31 31.03 -16.38
CA TRP A 814 -6.57 30.21 -15.20
C TRP A 814 -5.35 29.39 -14.78
N ARG A 815 -4.48 29.01 -15.72
CA ARG A 815 -3.18 28.38 -15.45
C ARG A 815 -2.26 29.30 -14.64
N SER A 816 -2.11 30.56 -15.08
CA SER A 816 -1.32 31.60 -14.40
C SER A 816 -1.83 31.85 -12.99
N ARG A 817 -3.16 32.00 -12.84
CA ARG A 817 -3.83 32.20 -11.54
C ARG A 817 -3.57 31.03 -10.58
N LEU A 818 -3.76 29.79 -11.04
CA LEU A 818 -3.51 28.58 -10.25
C LEU A 818 -2.03 28.44 -9.82
N GLN A 819 -1.09 28.68 -10.74
CA GLN A 819 0.34 28.66 -10.43
C GLN A 819 0.73 29.72 -9.40
N GLY A 820 0.12 30.90 -9.46
CA GLY A 820 0.26 31.96 -8.47
C GLY A 820 -0.09 31.49 -7.05
N PHE A 821 -1.27 30.90 -6.88
CA PHE A 821 -1.71 30.36 -5.59
C PHE A 821 -0.83 29.22 -5.07
N LEU A 822 -0.37 28.32 -5.96
CA LEU A 822 0.52 27.20 -5.58
C LEU A 822 1.93 27.64 -5.18
N ASN A 823 2.42 28.73 -5.78
CA ASN A 823 3.69 29.32 -5.38
C ASN A 823 3.59 29.95 -3.99
N HIS A 824 2.52 30.69 -3.71
CA HIS A 824 2.35 31.37 -2.43
C HIS A 824 1.91 30.44 -1.28
N SER A 825 1.19 29.34 -1.58
CA SER A 825 0.88 28.30 -0.57
C SER A 825 2.13 27.59 0.00
N SER A 826 3.32 27.80 -0.59
CA SER A 826 4.61 27.37 -0.03
C SER A 826 4.87 27.92 1.38
N VAL A 827 4.21 29.03 1.77
CA VAL A 827 4.29 29.58 3.14
C VAL A 827 3.88 28.56 4.20
N PHE A 828 2.92 27.69 3.89
CA PHE A 828 2.44 26.64 4.81
C PHE A 828 3.38 25.42 4.88
N PHE A 829 4.49 25.38 4.11
CA PHE A 829 5.48 24.29 4.12
C PHE A 829 6.88 24.80 4.49
N PRO A 830 7.08 25.43 5.67
CA PRO A 830 8.32 26.11 6.00
C PRO A 830 9.49 25.13 6.24
N GLN A 831 10.68 25.51 5.75
CA GLN A 831 11.87 24.63 5.74
C GLN A 831 12.35 24.27 7.16
N ASP A 832 12.26 25.19 8.12
CA ASP A 832 12.63 24.98 9.53
C ASP A 832 11.66 24.04 10.27
N LYS A 833 10.55 23.66 9.63
CA LYS A 833 9.58 22.65 10.08
C LYS A 833 9.64 21.39 9.22
N ASN A 834 10.80 21.07 8.65
CA ASN A 834 11.01 19.91 7.76
C ASN A 834 10.16 19.94 6.48
N SER A 835 9.68 21.12 6.04
CA SER A 835 8.81 21.30 4.86
C SER A 835 7.48 20.52 4.90
N VAL A 836 6.93 20.28 6.09
CA VAL A 836 5.57 19.70 6.28
C VAL A 836 4.54 20.82 6.45
N MET A 837 3.25 20.52 6.24
CA MET A 837 2.17 21.49 6.31
C MET A 837 1.88 22.01 7.73
N VAL A 838 1.82 23.34 7.90
CA VAL A 838 1.65 24.06 9.18
C VAL A 838 0.73 25.28 9.01
N GLU A 839 -0.23 25.52 9.92
CA GLU A 839 -0.94 26.81 10.01
C GLU A 839 -0.02 27.88 10.62
N VAL A 840 0.64 28.64 9.76
CA VAL A 840 1.73 29.58 10.15
C VAL A 840 1.30 30.67 11.14
N ALA A 841 0.03 31.06 11.14
CA ALA A 841 -0.49 32.12 12.01
C ALA A 841 -0.64 31.68 13.48
N CYS A 842 -0.92 30.39 13.74
CA CYS A 842 -1.39 29.93 15.05
C CYS A 842 -0.70 28.66 15.59
N GLU A 843 -0.30 27.72 14.73
CA GLU A 843 0.06 26.35 15.13
C GLU A 843 1.37 26.30 15.94
N ALA A 844 2.37 27.07 15.49
CA ALA A 844 3.64 27.18 16.19
C ALA A 844 3.52 27.90 17.55
N THR A 845 2.53 28.79 17.71
CA THR A 845 2.29 29.53 18.96
C THR A 845 1.26 28.87 19.88
N GLN A 846 0.64 27.76 19.44
CA GLN A 846 -0.47 27.07 20.12
C GLN A 846 -1.65 28.01 20.41
N LYS A 847 -1.98 28.87 19.44
CA LYS A 847 -3.10 29.82 19.52
C LYS A 847 -4.28 29.48 18.60
N CYS A 848 -4.27 28.33 17.94
CA CYS A 848 -5.37 27.95 17.05
C CYS A 848 -6.63 27.61 17.87
N ASP A 849 -7.75 28.14 17.44
CA ASP A 849 -9.09 27.77 17.89
C ASP A 849 -9.59 26.49 17.18
N VAL A 850 -10.85 26.12 17.42
CA VAL A 850 -11.49 24.91 16.89
C VAL A 850 -11.45 24.87 15.36
N ASP A 851 -11.81 25.98 14.72
CA ASP A 851 -11.89 26.14 13.26
C ASP A 851 -10.52 25.93 12.61
N GLN A 852 -9.51 26.61 13.14
CA GLN A 852 -8.15 26.63 12.58
C GLN A 852 -7.47 25.25 12.55
N TRP A 853 -7.86 24.33 13.44
CA TRP A 853 -7.35 22.95 13.40
C TRP A 853 -7.82 22.15 12.18
N SER A 854 -8.90 22.56 11.52
CA SER A 854 -9.45 21.92 10.31
C SER A 854 -8.84 22.43 9.01
N PHE A 855 -8.20 23.61 9.01
CA PHE A 855 -7.83 24.33 7.78
C PHE A 855 -6.89 23.54 6.85
N LYS A 856 -5.90 22.84 7.42
CA LYS A 856 -4.98 21.94 6.68
C LYS A 856 -5.69 20.82 5.92
N ALA A 857 -6.87 20.39 6.39
CA ALA A 857 -7.70 19.42 5.67
C ALA A 857 -8.08 19.97 4.29
N TYR A 858 -8.56 21.20 4.24
CA TYR A 858 -9.11 21.83 3.05
C TYR A 858 -8.03 22.14 2.01
N LEU A 859 -6.88 22.69 2.45
CA LEU A 859 -5.72 22.84 1.58
C LEU A 859 -5.30 21.48 1.00
N SER A 860 -5.22 20.44 1.84
CA SER A 860 -4.84 19.08 1.39
C SER A 860 -5.83 18.49 0.37
N ARG A 861 -7.15 18.65 0.59
CA ARG A 861 -8.20 18.17 -0.34
C ARG A 861 -8.07 18.84 -1.71
N TRP A 862 -8.00 20.16 -1.75
CA TRP A 862 -8.02 20.91 -3.01
C TRP A 862 -6.66 20.97 -3.71
N LEU A 863 -5.54 20.82 -2.99
CA LEU A 863 -4.26 20.48 -3.61
C LEU A 863 -4.35 19.13 -4.35
N ALA A 864 -4.95 18.11 -3.73
CA ALA A 864 -5.13 16.81 -4.36
C ALA A 864 -6.01 16.93 -5.63
N VAL A 865 -7.20 17.54 -5.51
CA VAL A 865 -8.09 17.75 -6.68
C VAL A 865 -7.42 18.60 -7.77
N ALA A 866 -6.63 19.62 -7.41
CA ALA A 866 -5.86 20.40 -8.39
C ALA A 866 -4.83 19.55 -9.13
N ALA A 867 -4.15 18.62 -8.45
CA ALA A 867 -3.22 17.68 -9.08
C ALA A 867 -3.90 16.72 -10.10
N GLN A 868 -5.21 16.47 -9.98
CA GLN A 868 -6.00 15.75 -11.00
C GLN A 868 -6.52 16.66 -12.12
N LEU A 869 -7.17 17.78 -11.77
CA LEU A 869 -7.84 18.66 -12.73
C LEU A 869 -6.86 19.53 -13.54
N ALA A 870 -5.67 19.78 -13.00
CA ALA A 870 -4.59 20.55 -13.59
C ALA A 870 -3.24 19.80 -13.44
N PRO A 871 -2.98 18.74 -14.24
CA PRO A 871 -1.84 17.84 -14.05
C PRO A 871 -0.44 18.49 -14.02
N PHE A 872 -0.28 19.69 -14.60
CA PHE A 872 0.97 20.46 -14.53
C PHE A 872 1.42 20.81 -13.09
N THR A 873 0.50 20.67 -12.13
CA THR A 873 0.73 20.98 -10.71
C THR A 873 1.21 19.77 -9.89
N TYR A 874 1.09 18.55 -10.43
CA TYR A 874 1.29 17.29 -9.69
C TYR A 874 2.67 17.21 -8.99
N ASP A 875 3.75 17.50 -9.71
CA ASP A 875 5.13 17.39 -9.18
C ASP A 875 5.45 18.45 -8.11
N GLN A 876 4.76 19.59 -8.11
CA GLN A 876 4.87 20.61 -7.06
C GLN A 876 4.07 20.22 -5.81
N ILE A 877 2.95 19.54 -6.00
CA ILE A 877 1.98 19.24 -4.95
C ILE A 877 2.32 17.93 -4.21
N MET A 878 2.52 16.84 -4.94
CA MET A 878 2.57 15.51 -4.35
C MET A 878 3.74 15.28 -3.39
N PRO A 879 4.98 15.78 -3.62
CA PRO A 879 6.04 15.67 -2.62
C PRO A 879 5.70 16.34 -1.29
N ARG A 880 4.98 17.48 -1.33
CA ARG A 880 4.52 18.22 -0.13
C ARG A 880 3.45 17.44 0.63
N LEU A 881 2.47 16.87 -0.09
CA LEU A 881 1.44 16.01 0.50
C LEU A 881 2.04 14.71 1.05
N GLN A 882 2.98 14.07 0.36
CA GLN A 882 3.66 12.86 0.82
C GLN A 882 4.51 13.09 2.09
N ALA A 883 5.26 14.19 2.14
CA ALA A 883 6.03 14.55 3.32
C ALA A 883 5.10 14.84 4.51
N SER A 884 4.05 15.63 4.27
CA SER A 884 3.05 15.99 5.28
C SER A 884 2.23 14.79 5.75
N ALA A 885 1.91 13.83 4.87
CA ALA A 885 1.19 12.61 5.22
C ALA A 885 2.02 11.66 6.08
N LYS A 886 3.30 11.48 5.75
CA LYS A 886 4.24 10.73 6.60
C LYS A 886 4.38 11.37 7.99
N ALA A 887 4.31 12.70 8.06
CA ALA A 887 4.38 13.46 9.29
C ALA A 887 3.08 13.41 10.12
N ALA A 888 1.92 13.62 9.47
CA ALA A 888 0.60 13.46 10.07
C ALA A 888 0.40 12.03 10.61
N ALA A 889 0.79 11.00 9.86
CA ALA A 889 0.69 9.60 10.29
C ALA A 889 1.52 9.28 11.54
N LYS A 890 2.60 10.02 11.82
CA LYS A 890 3.34 9.92 13.10
C LYS A 890 2.58 10.52 14.28
N GLN A 891 1.79 11.57 14.03
CA GLN A 891 0.95 12.24 15.03
C GLN A 891 -0.31 11.44 15.40
N CYS A 892 -0.70 10.45 14.60
CA CYS A 892 -1.83 9.54 14.81
C CYS A 892 -1.51 8.42 15.81
N ASN A 893 -1.14 8.79 17.03
CA ASN A 893 -0.72 7.85 18.08
C ASN A 893 -1.15 8.23 19.51
N GLY A 894 -2.19 9.06 19.66
CA GLY A 894 -2.71 9.48 20.97
C GLY A 894 -4.23 9.44 21.10
N GLY A 895 -4.75 10.20 22.07
CA GLY A 895 -6.17 10.18 22.45
C GLY A 895 -6.65 8.85 23.06
N ASP A 896 -7.93 8.77 23.40
CA ASP A 896 -8.52 7.61 24.07
C ASP A 896 -8.53 6.34 23.19
N SER A 897 -8.55 6.49 21.86
CA SER A 897 -8.42 5.37 20.92
C SER A 897 -6.98 4.90 20.72
N GLY A 898 -5.99 5.70 21.13
CA GLY A 898 -4.57 5.47 20.84
C GLY A 898 -4.18 5.67 19.37
N THR A 899 -5.11 6.15 18.52
CA THR A 899 -4.87 6.43 17.09
C THR A 899 -5.25 7.85 16.67
N MET A 900 -5.80 8.68 17.57
CA MET A 900 -6.11 10.08 17.28
C MET A 900 -4.86 10.84 16.83
N CYS A 901 -5.02 11.59 15.76
CA CYS A 901 -4.02 12.44 15.16
C CYS A 901 -3.96 13.79 15.86
N GLY A 902 -2.75 14.21 16.20
CA GLY A 902 -2.41 15.57 16.60
C GLY A 902 -2.26 16.51 15.39
N SER A 903 -2.14 17.79 15.69
CA SER A 903 -2.05 18.87 14.70
C SER A 903 -0.63 19.20 14.25
N ARG A 904 0.34 19.16 15.18
CA ARG A 904 1.70 19.67 14.99
C ARG A 904 2.62 18.65 14.31
N TRP A 905 2.43 18.50 13.00
CA TRP A 905 3.11 17.50 12.17
C TRP A 905 4.64 17.65 12.11
N PHE A 906 5.19 18.78 12.53
CA PHE A 906 6.64 18.96 12.68
C PHE A 906 7.25 18.32 13.94
N TYR A 907 6.44 17.67 14.79
CA TYR A 907 6.89 16.77 15.85
C TYR A 907 6.58 15.30 15.52
N ASP A 908 7.30 14.36 16.17
CA ASP A 908 7.17 12.91 15.91
C ASP A 908 6.06 12.18 16.72
N ASN A 909 5.41 12.82 17.70
CA ASN A 909 4.42 12.18 18.58
C ASN A 909 3.22 13.10 18.85
N PHE A 910 2.04 12.50 19.08
CA PHE A 910 0.78 13.18 19.42
C PHE A 910 1.00 14.35 20.38
N ASP A 911 0.54 15.51 19.93
CA ASP A 911 0.84 16.80 20.52
C ASP A 911 -0.04 17.18 21.73
N GLY A 912 -0.89 16.26 22.17
CA GLY A 912 -1.85 16.43 23.26
C GLY A 912 -3.22 16.97 22.83
N ASN A 913 -3.40 17.36 21.56
CA ASN A 913 -4.58 18.06 21.10
C ASN A 913 -5.23 17.34 19.90
N GLY A 914 -6.36 16.67 20.14
CA GLY A 914 -7.11 15.93 19.13
C GLY A 914 -8.60 16.27 19.16
N GLY A 915 -9.18 16.37 17.97
CA GLY A 915 -10.58 16.71 17.74
C GLY A 915 -10.94 16.53 16.26
N VAL A 916 -12.12 17.01 15.85
CA VAL A 916 -12.65 16.88 14.49
C VAL A 916 -11.68 17.47 13.47
N GLY A 917 -11.26 18.73 13.63
CA GLY A 917 -10.35 19.41 12.71
C GLY A 917 -9.01 18.69 12.53
N GLN A 918 -8.40 18.19 13.61
CA GLN A 918 -7.14 17.46 13.54
C GLN A 918 -7.29 16.10 12.82
N GLN A 919 -8.40 15.39 13.06
CA GLN A 919 -8.68 14.13 12.36
C GLN A 919 -8.96 14.37 10.88
N MET A 920 -9.74 15.40 10.53
CA MET A 920 -9.98 15.80 9.13
C MET A 920 -8.67 16.16 8.42
N SER A 921 -7.82 16.97 9.07
CA SER A 921 -6.54 17.40 8.52
C SER A 921 -5.62 16.22 8.22
N ALA A 922 -5.50 15.28 9.16
CA ALA A 922 -4.69 14.07 8.95
C ALA A 922 -5.30 13.12 7.91
N LEU A 923 -6.61 12.87 7.96
CA LEU A 923 -7.31 11.99 7.02
C LEU A 923 -7.20 12.50 5.59
N SER A 924 -7.36 13.81 5.39
CA SER A 924 -7.22 14.49 4.11
C SER A 924 -5.84 14.27 3.51
N VAL A 925 -4.78 14.70 4.22
CA VAL A 925 -3.41 14.66 3.68
C VAL A 925 -2.94 13.23 3.44
N ILE A 926 -3.38 12.26 4.26
CA ILE A 926 -3.07 10.84 4.08
C ILE A 926 -3.79 10.29 2.84
N SER A 927 -5.12 10.47 2.76
CA SER A 927 -5.94 9.93 1.66
C SER A 927 -5.59 10.54 0.30
N ALA A 928 -5.14 11.80 0.26
CA ALA A 928 -4.67 12.46 -0.95
C ALA A 928 -3.52 11.72 -1.67
N ASN A 929 -2.79 10.83 -0.99
CA ASN A 929 -1.75 10.01 -1.64
C ASN A 929 -2.30 8.80 -2.42
N LEU A 930 -3.62 8.56 -2.38
CA LEU A 930 -4.34 7.55 -3.17
C LEU A 930 -4.88 8.11 -4.48
N ILE A 931 -4.61 9.39 -4.77
CA ILE A 931 -5.31 10.11 -5.84
C ILE A 931 -4.98 9.62 -7.26
N SER A 932 -3.85 8.94 -7.43
CA SER A 932 -3.47 8.24 -8.66
C SER A 932 -4.17 6.88 -8.83
N GLU A 933 -4.85 6.37 -7.79
CA GLU A 933 -5.61 5.11 -7.83
C GLU A 933 -7.11 5.30 -8.13
N VAL A 934 -7.57 6.54 -8.28
CA VAL A 934 -8.97 6.90 -8.52
C VAL A 934 -9.12 7.88 -9.67
N LYS A 935 -10.33 7.99 -10.22
CA LYS A 935 -10.62 8.91 -11.32
C LYS A 935 -10.64 10.37 -10.84
N ALA A 936 -10.57 11.31 -11.78
CA ALA A 936 -10.90 12.71 -11.53
C ALA A 936 -12.43 12.89 -11.30
N PRO A 937 -12.86 14.01 -10.69
CA PRO A 937 -14.27 14.40 -10.56
C PRO A 937 -15.13 14.20 -11.82
N TYR A 938 -16.29 13.57 -11.64
CA TYR A 938 -17.34 13.44 -12.65
C TYR A 938 -18.10 14.75 -12.89
N SER A 939 -18.77 14.82 -14.04
CA SER A 939 -19.72 15.82 -14.51
C SER A 939 -20.93 15.09 -15.12
N ALA A 940 -22.02 15.81 -15.41
CA ALA A 940 -23.20 15.22 -16.06
C ALA A 940 -22.84 14.47 -17.36
N ASP A 941 -21.95 15.04 -18.17
CA ASP A 941 -21.56 14.50 -19.48
C ASP A 941 -20.61 13.29 -19.44
N ASN A 942 -19.99 12.97 -18.30
CA ASN A 942 -19.00 11.88 -18.20
C ASN A 942 -19.37 10.77 -17.20
N GLY A 943 -20.64 10.71 -16.80
CA GLY A 943 -21.20 9.64 -15.95
C GLY A 943 -21.55 10.07 -14.52
N GLY A 944 -21.61 11.36 -14.22
CA GLY A 944 -22.22 11.87 -12.99
C GLY A 944 -23.70 11.52 -12.91
N THR A 945 -24.13 10.95 -11.77
CA THR A 945 -25.48 10.36 -11.61
C THR A 945 -26.45 11.21 -10.79
N SER A 946 -26.00 12.32 -10.21
CA SER A 946 -26.82 13.09 -9.28
C SER A 946 -27.75 14.07 -9.99
N GLN A 947 -29.05 13.97 -9.68
CA GLN A 947 -30.08 14.79 -10.31
C GLN A 947 -29.99 16.25 -9.87
N GLY A 948 -30.03 17.16 -10.83
CA GLY A 948 -30.01 18.60 -10.62
C GLY A 948 -31.39 19.23 -10.69
N ASN A 949 -31.49 20.45 -10.16
CA ASN A 949 -32.63 21.34 -10.34
C ASN A 949 -32.11 22.79 -10.43
N PRO A 950 -31.98 23.37 -11.64
CA PRO A 950 -31.49 24.74 -11.82
C PRO A 950 -32.35 25.82 -11.13
N ALA A 951 -33.61 25.52 -10.81
CA ALA A 951 -34.55 26.40 -10.11
C ALA A 951 -34.63 26.12 -8.60
N ALA A 952 -33.82 25.20 -8.05
CA ALA A 952 -33.74 25.03 -6.61
C ALA A 952 -33.28 26.34 -5.95
N GLY A 953 -33.89 26.71 -4.82
CA GLY A 953 -33.61 27.98 -4.13
C GLY A 953 -34.10 29.25 -4.85
N THR A 954 -34.64 29.19 -6.08
CA THR A 954 -35.22 30.38 -6.74
C THR A 954 -36.68 30.56 -6.33
N GLY A 955 -36.90 31.15 -5.15
CA GLY A 955 -38.24 31.27 -4.57
C GLY A 955 -38.50 32.49 -3.68
N GLY A 956 -37.47 33.27 -3.34
CA GLY A 956 -37.64 34.56 -2.65
C GLY A 956 -38.04 34.47 -1.18
N ASN A 957 -37.07 34.20 -0.31
CA ASN A 957 -37.05 34.74 1.05
C ASN A 957 -35.68 35.35 1.27
N ALA A 958 -35.56 36.66 1.02
CA ALA A 958 -34.45 37.39 1.63
C ALA A 958 -34.58 37.24 3.16
N PRO A 959 -33.47 37.20 3.92
CA PRO A 959 -33.53 37.46 5.35
C PRO A 959 -34.39 38.70 5.58
N PRO A 960 -35.35 38.70 6.52
CA PRO A 960 -36.24 39.84 6.69
C PRO A 960 -35.39 41.09 6.94
N ASP A 961 -35.51 42.08 6.04
CA ASP A 961 -34.89 43.38 6.26
C ASP A 961 -35.49 43.95 7.54
N VAL A 962 -34.66 44.00 8.58
CA VAL A 962 -35.01 44.74 9.78
C VAL A 962 -34.75 46.21 9.42
N GLU A 963 -35.78 46.86 8.87
CA GLU A 963 -35.78 48.31 8.78
C GLU A 963 -35.63 48.89 10.18
N PHE A 964 -34.40 49.21 10.55
CA PHE A 964 -34.11 50.10 11.65
C PHE A 964 -34.61 51.48 11.25
N VAL A 965 -35.87 51.76 11.60
CA VAL A 965 -36.47 53.09 11.51
C VAL A 965 -35.49 54.09 12.09
N GLU A 966 -35.17 55.14 11.33
CA GLU A 966 -34.12 56.09 11.69
C GLU A 966 -34.36 56.64 13.11
N VAL A 967 -33.47 56.33 14.05
CA VAL A 967 -33.68 56.57 15.49
C VAL A 967 -33.91 58.05 15.74
N THR A 968 -35.17 58.40 15.94
CA THR A 968 -35.61 59.79 16.00
C THR A 968 -35.13 60.45 17.28
N THR A 969 -35.22 61.78 17.35
CA THR A 969 -34.99 62.52 18.60
C THR A 969 -35.95 62.05 19.72
N ALA A 970 -37.17 61.61 19.36
CA ALA A 970 -38.12 61.04 20.31
C ALA A 970 -37.68 59.66 20.82
N ASP A 971 -37.10 58.81 19.97
CA ASP A 971 -36.58 57.48 20.38
C ASP A 971 -35.33 57.62 21.27
N LYS A 972 -34.44 58.56 20.94
CA LYS A 972 -33.27 58.89 21.78
C LYS A 972 -33.70 59.46 23.14
N ALA A 973 -34.71 60.32 23.16
CA ALA A 973 -35.30 60.82 24.39
C ALA A 973 -36.00 59.71 25.18
N GLY A 974 -36.76 58.83 24.52
CA GLY A 974 -37.45 57.69 25.12
C GLY A 974 -36.49 56.69 25.73
N ALA A 975 -35.44 56.28 25.01
CA ALA A 975 -34.37 55.42 25.50
C ALA A 975 -33.58 56.06 26.66
N GLY A 976 -33.33 57.38 26.59
CA GLY A 976 -32.73 58.15 27.67
C GLY A 976 -33.60 58.17 28.93
N ILE A 977 -34.92 58.41 28.79
CA ILE A 977 -35.90 58.36 29.88
C ILE A 977 -35.97 56.94 30.46
N LEU A 978 -36.06 55.91 29.63
CA LEU A 978 -36.07 54.50 30.07
C LEU A 978 -34.80 54.12 30.82
N THR A 979 -33.64 54.61 30.38
CA THR A 979 -32.35 54.39 31.04
C THR A 979 -32.27 55.14 32.37
N VAL A 980 -32.75 56.38 32.45
CA VAL A 980 -32.85 57.15 33.71
C VAL A 980 -33.87 56.53 34.67
N VAL A 981 -34.99 56.00 34.18
CA VAL A 981 -35.98 55.27 35.00
C VAL A 981 -35.42 53.94 35.47
N ALA A 982 -34.74 53.17 34.62
CA ALA A 982 -34.10 51.92 35.01
C ALA A 982 -32.99 52.16 36.04
N LEU A 983 -32.09 53.13 35.81
CA LEU A 983 -31.09 53.56 36.79
C LEU A 983 -31.75 54.08 38.07
N GLY A 984 -32.83 54.85 37.97
CA GLY A 984 -33.59 55.35 39.13
C GLY A 984 -34.25 54.23 39.93
N LEU A 985 -34.75 53.18 39.29
CA LEU A 985 -35.29 51.98 39.94
C LEU A 985 -34.18 51.10 40.52
N THR A 986 -33.02 50.99 39.86
CA THR A 986 -31.88 50.21 40.37
C THR A 986 -31.18 50.92 41.53
N VAL A 987 -30.94 52.23 41.43
CA VAL A 987 -30.35 53.05 42.50
C VAL A 987 -31.35 53.30 43.61
N GLY A 988 -32.62 53.55 43.30
CA GLY A 988 -33.70 53.71 44.29
C GLY A 988 -34.04 52.40 45.01
N GLY A 989 -34.06 51.28 44.28
CA GLY A 989 -34.18 49.94 44.87
C GLY A 989 -32.94 49.57 45.70
N GLY A 990 -31.75 49.89 45.21
CA GLY A 990 -30.50 49.76 45.97
C GLY A 990 -30.50 50.59 47.25
N TRP A 991 -30.98 51.84 47.19
CA TRP A 991 -31.13 52.70 48.35
C TRP A 991 -32.18 52.16 49.33
N PHE A 992 -33.36 51.74 48.85
CA PHE A 992 -34.40 51.10 49.65
C PHE A 992 -33.97 49.79 50.33
N MET A 993 -32.99 49.07 49.78
CA MET A 993 -32.37 47.90 50.44
C MET A 993 -31.27 48.28 51.45
N ILE A 994 -30.83 49.54 51.49
CA ILE A 994 -29.74 50.05 52.34
C ILE A 994 -30.26 50.99 53.45
N SER A 995 -31.45 51.58 53.27
CA SER A 995 -32.20 52.40 54.24
C SER A 995 -33.21 51.59 55.04
#